data_AF-A0A9N9AA50-F1
#
_entry.id   AF-A0A9N9AA50-F1
#
_cell.length_a   1.000
_cell.length_b   1.000
_cell.length_c   1.000
_cell.angle_alpha   90.00
_cell.angle_beta   90.00
_cell.angle_gamma   90.00
#
_symmetry.space_group_name_H-M   'P 1'
#
loop_
_entity.id
_entity.type
_entity.pdbx_description
1 polymer ?
#
loop_
_entity_poly.entity_id
_entity_poly.type
_entity_poly.pdbx_seq_one_letter_code
_entity_poly.pdbx_strand_id
1 'polypeptide(L)'
;MSKGLDDETTTKERLARWKKRLRNPTELQLPTDYPRPLPLQVVEAVQTLHLPEATSYAVLQLSLSIPPLSFSSDQTINKNQNRIVVSENHRHPSPFTILLAAFAVLLYRYTGDEDIIVGSSSDSRNPLFLRLAINPADTFTNVVQRVEQVEQEASADEVPFHLLLSSLFPEDSSSTSNINNSNSTTYITHKSLSRVRFFNQTDTPDNPVLQVTSTFTDLTVFITSHSSSSLRHTLLPAIEICVSYNQILFSSLRINHILDQLIIIINNVAQNKEIPVAQIPILTSKCLEVLPDPTSDLKWGEFKGAITDVFARNAKMWPDRRCVLESVLGNDNEKKIFTYREIHEASNLVAQYLRLKGIEREDVVMVYAYRGVDLVVAVMGVLKAGATFSVIDPAYPPDRQNIYLQVAQPRGIIVLKKAGTLNSTVRSYIQANLSIKCEIPALRILEDNKGVKGGEIDGKDIFDILRGFESQDLGIVIGPDSIGTLSFTSGSTGVRGRHFSLTHYYPWMSQEFGLSEKDRFTMLSGIAHDPIQRDIFTPLFLGAELHVPTSEDIGIPGSLATWMAESKITVTHLTPAMGQLLSANASTPIPSLRNAFFVGDILTKRDCNRLQRLAPNTAIINMYGTTETQRSVSYFTIPPLSSAPTFLASQKDVIPAGKGMQNVQLLVVNRHNMNVLCGVGEIGEIYVRAGGLAEGYLQLEQVTREKFLTNWFSDGKNKNDDDEKGSEEWRAYWKGKRDRLYKTGDLGRYRPDGNVECVGRADDQIKIRGFRIELGEIDTHLSQHPLVRENVTLVRRDKYEEQTLVSYFVPVESSEMAEFLSSTDEDDDEDDAGTKGRQKYRRLIKEIREYLKQKLPSYSVPSVFVPLRKMPLTPNGKIDKPALPFPDTAQLTASKAPSTTHTKDDTHLQNLTPIEQTIHKIWSQLLPEPPKPVIPIDENFFDLGGHSIIATRLIFELRKACGVNVPLGLVFQEPTIRGQAKEIEGILNLELNIANSDNSTNSNNKINKIDVKTMDESSSNTKEDDQVYDYAAELEPLIAEYLLDSYNPLPVNSHRKTIFVTGVTGFLGTFILSSLLDTSNEIKVIAHVRAKSKELALERVQKSLKAHMVWREEWFTENRLEVVCGDLEKERLGIDEDEWRILTEQVDVVIHNGALVHWVYPYTKLRAANVLSTLWAIRLASTHHT
;
A
#
# COMPACT_ATOMS: atom_id res chain seq x y z
N MET A 1 25.20 10.96 53.41
CA MET A 1 26.42 11.78 53.27
C MET A 1 26.20 12.74 52.11
N SER A 2 26.38 14.03 52.36
CA SER A 2 26.25 15.14 51.41
C SER A 2 27.27 15.04 50.26
N LYS A 3 26.82 15.04 49.00
CA LYS A 3 27.64 15.41 47.84
C LYS A 3 27.11 16.74 47.30
N GLY A 4 27.76 17.82 47.70
CA GLY A 4 27.67 19.13 47.03
C GLY A 4 28.72 19.22 45.93
N LEU A 5 28.41 20.00 44.89
CA LEU A 5 29.26 20.43 43.78
C LEU A 5 29.70 19.29 42.82
N ASP A 6 28.79 18.85 41.95
CA ASP A 6 29.19 18.23 40.68
C ASP A 6 29.76 19.35 39.79
N ASP A 7 31.03 19.21 39.41
CA ASP A 7 31.80 20.14 38.58
C ASP A 7 31.14 20.30 37.19
N GLU A 8 30.99 21.52 36.66
CA GLU A 8 30.40 21.78 35.32
C GLU A 8 31.10 20.97 34.23
N THR A 9 32.41 20.77 34.40
CA THR A 9 33.26 19.95 33.52
C THR A 9 32.83 18.50 33.50
N THR A 10 32.54 17.91 34.66
CA THR A 10 32.11 16.52 34.80
C THR A 10 30.73 16.30 34.17
N THR A 11 29.82 17.28 34.30
CA THR A 11 28.48 17.21 33.68
C THR A 11 28.56 17.27 32.15
N LYS A 12 29.42 18.14 31.59
CA LYS A 12 29.67 18.21 30.14
C LYS A 12 30.25 16.90 29.58
N GLU A 13 31.16 16.27 30.31
CA GLU A 13 31.73 14.97 29.92
C GLU A 13 30.69 13.85 29.94
N ARG A 14 29.83 13.77 30.99
CA ARG A 14 28.71 12.82 31.04
C ARG A 14 27.75 13.02 29.86
N LEU A 15 27.39 14.28 29.55
CA LEU A 15 26.54 14.61 28.40
C LEU A 15 27.18 14.25 27.06
N ALA A 16 28.50 14.40 26.91
CA ALA A 16 29.22 13.99 25.70
C ALA A 16 29.20 12.46 25.52
N ARG A 17 29.36 11.69 26.60
CA ARG A 17 29.22 10.22 26.57
C ARG A 17 27.80 9.79 26.20
N TRP A 18 26.77 10.45 26.74
CA TRP A 18 25.38 10.23 26.34
C TRP A 18 25.12 10.54 24.86
N LYS A 19 25.62 11.68 24.36
CA LYS A 19 25.54 12.05 22.93
C LYS A 19 26.13 10.98 22.03
N LYS A 20 27.25 10.36 22.45
CA LYS A 20 27.87 9.26 21.71
C LYS A 20 27.02 7.99 21.75
N ARG A 21 26.49 7.62 22.93
CA ARG A 21 25.70 6.39 23.14
C ARG A 21 24.31 6.44 22.50
N LEU A 22 23.63 7.57 22.53
CA LEU A 22 22.26 7.76 22.02
C LEU A 22 22.21 8.48 20.67
N ARG A 23 23.31 8.47 19.90
CA ARG A 23 23.33 9.02 18.54
C ARG A 23 22.45 8.15 17.62
N ASN A 24 21.61 8.80 16.82
CA ASN A 24 20.72 8.18 15.83
C ASN A 24 19.91 7.01 16.42
N PRO A 25 19.04 7.24 17.43
CA PRO A 25 18.25 6.18 18.01
C PRO A 25 17.27 5.62 16.97
N THR A 26 17.20 4.30 16.86
CA THR A 26 16.13 3.60 16.14
C THR A 26 14.85 3.67 16.96
N GLU A 27 13.74 4.02 16.30
CA GLU A 27 12.44 4.05 16.96
C GLU A 27 11.85 2.63 17.03
N LEU A 28 11.78 2.06 18.23
CA LEU A 28 11.23 0.72 18.45
C LEU A 28 9.73 0.67 18.11
N GLN A 29 9.35 -0.18 17.14
CA GLN A 29 7.97 -0.33 16.68
C GLN A 29 7.33 -1.60 17.25
N LEU A 30 6.67 -1.47 18.41
CA LEU A 30 5.96 -2.57 19.03
C LEU A 30 4.77 -3.09 18.18
N PRO A 31 4.41 -4.38 18.32
CA PRO A 31 3.25 -4.94 17.65
C PRO A 31 1.95 -4.40 18.28
N THR A 32 1.50 -3.21 17.90
CA THR A 32 0.20 -2.66 18.34
C THR A 32 -0.95 -3.50 17.78
N ASP A 33 -2.13 -3.47 18.39
CA ASP A 33 -3.35 -4.07 17.83
C ASP A 33 -4.14 -3.09 16.98
N TYR A 34 -4.04 -1.81 17.33
CA TYR A 34 -4.80 -0.71 16.76
C TYR A 34 -3.85 0.34 16.13
N PRO A 35 -4.37 1.18 15.21
CA PRO A 35 -3.58 2.27 14.65
C PRO A 35 -3.23 3.30 15.73
N ARG A 36 -2.03 3.88 15.63
CA ARG A 36 -1.64 5.01 16.47
C ARG A 36 -2.42 6.26 16.04
N PRO A 37 -3.12 6.95 16.96
CA PRO A 37 -3.92 8.12 16.62
C PRO A 37 -3.05 9.35 16.33
N LEU A 38 -3.57 10.23 15.47
CA LEU A 38 -3.01 11.57 15.20
C LEU A 38 -4.14 12.61 15.41
N PRO A 39 -4.03 13.53 16.37
CA PRO A 39 -2.91 13.71 17.31
C PRO A 39 -2.76 12.54 18.29
N LEU A 40 -1.58 12.40 18.89
CA LEU A 40 -1.29 11.35 19.86
C LEU A 40 -2.25 11.46 21.04
N GLN A 41 -2.88 10.34 21.39
CA GLN A 41 -3.78 10.21 22.53
C GLN A 41 -3.28 9.07 23.42
N VAL A 42 -3.58 9.20 24.71
CA VAL A 42 -3.27 8.19 25.72
C VAL A 42 -4.53 7.91 26.49
N VAL A 43 -4.89 6.64 26.56
CA VAL A 43 -5.76 6.16 27.62
C VAL A 43 -5.01 5.04 28.30
N GLU A 44 -4.76 5.23 29.58
CA GLU A 44 -4.00 4.29 30.39
C GLU A 44 -4.87 3.12 30.84
N ALA A 45 -4.32 1.92 30.77
CA ALA A 45 -4.85 0.72 31.38
C ALA A 45 -3.71 -0.06 32.06
N VAL A 46 -4.06 -0.85 33.07
CA VAL A 46 -3.09 -1.59 33.88
C VAL A 46 -3.45 -3.06 33.91
N GLN A 47 -2.46 -3.93 33.70
CA GLN A 47 -2.57 -5.37 33.84
C GLN A 47 -1.49 -5.88 34.78
N THR A 48 -1.88 -6.71 35.74
CA THR A 48 -0.98 -7.22 36.78
C THR A 48 -0.87 -8.73 36.72
N LEU A 49 0.33 -9.25 36.99
CA LEU A 49 0.66 -10.67 37.08
C LEU A 49 1.55 -10.91 38.31
N HIS A 50 1.12 -11.80 39.20
CA HIS A 50 2.02 -12.38 40.21
C HIS A 50 2.80 -13.52 39.57
N LEU A 51 4.13 -13.53 39.76
CA LEU A 51 4.95 -14.61 39.21
C LEU A 51 4.55 -15.95 39.85
N PRO A 52 4.26 -16.98 39.04
CA PRO A 52 4.04 -18.33 39.55
C PRO A 52 5.25 -18.81 40.35
N GLU A 53 5.02 -19.62 41.39
CA GLU A 53 6.09 -20.09 42.30
C GLU A 53 7.25 -20.76 41.55
N ALA A 54 6.95 -21.59 40.55
CA ALA A 54 7.95 -22.23 39.70
C ALA A 54 8.82 -21.22 38.93
N THR A 55 8.21 -20.13 38.43
CA THR A 55 8.92 -19.06 37.72
C THR A 55 9.75 -18.22 38.69
N SER A 56 9.24 -17.94 39.90
CA SER A 56 10.02 -17.24 40.94
C SER A 56 11.26 -18.05 41.34
N TYR A 57 11.14 -19.38 41.43
CA TYR A 57 12.28 -20.28 41.61
C TYR A 57 13.26 -20.23 40.43
N ALA A 58 12.76 -20.22 39.19
CA ALA A 58 13.58 -20.09 37.99
C ALA A 58 14.39 -18.78 37.96
N VAL A 59 13.79 -17.65 38.34
CA VAL A 59 14.49 -16.36 38.48
C VAL A 59 15.61 -16.45 39.52
N LEU A 60 15.32 -17.02 40.69
CA LEU A 60 16.33 -17.22 41.74
C LEU A 60 17.48 -18.12 41.26
N GLN A 61 17.17 -19.22 40.58
CA GLN A 61 18.15 -20.13 40.00
C GLN A 61 19.06 -19.42 38.98
N LEU A 62 18.49 -18.57 38.12
CA LEU A 62 19.25 -17.78 37.14
C LEU A 62 20.17 -16.78 37.84
N SER A 63 19.66 -16.02 38.82
CA SER A 63 20.46 -15.10 39.62
C SER A 63 21.67 -15.77 40.27
N LEU A 64 21.51 -16.98 40.82
CA LEU A 64 22.60 -17.71 41.48
C LEU A 64 23.57 -18.39 40.50
N SER A 65 23.10 -18.79 39.32
CA SER A 65 23.87 -19.61 38.36
C SER A 65 24.62 -18.80 37.31
N ILE A 66 24.27 -17.52 37.12
CA ILE A 66 24.99 -16.60 36.24
C ILE A 66 26.14 -15.97 37.05
N PRO A 67 27.40 -16.08 36.58
CA PRO A 67 28.54 -15.51 37.28
C PRO A 67 28.46 -13.99 37.26
N PRO A 68 28.84 -13.32 38.37
CA PRO A 68 28.92 -11.85 38.42
C PRO A 68 29.95 -11.34 37.39
N LEU A 69 29.71 -10.13 36.84
CA LEU A 69 30.69 -9.48 35.96
C LEU A 69 32.06 -9.36 36.67
N SER A 70 33.10 -9.91 36.06
CA SER A 70 34.48 -9.74 36.51
C SER A 70 35.11 -8.56 35.77
N PHE A 71 35.51 -7.52 36.50
CA PHE A 71 36.27 -6.42 35.93
C PHE A 71 37.77 -6.71 36.02
N SER A 72 38.47 -6.66 34.89
CA SER A 72 39.93 -6.50 34.89
C SER A 72 40.25 -5.11 35.41
N SER A 73 40.70 -4.99 36.66
CA SER A 73 41.26 -3.73 37.14
C SER A 73 42.56 -3.43 36.38
N ASP A 74 42.63 -2.27 35.74
CA ASP A 74 43.90 -1.68 35.32
C ASP A 74 44.82 -1.60 36.54
N GLN A 75 45.96 -2.27 36.47
CA GLN A 75 47.03 -2.20 37.46
C GLN A 75 47.65 -0.79 37.45
N THR A 76 47.03 0.16 38.13
CA THR A 76 47.73 1.37 38.57
C THR A 76 48.42 1.06 39.90
N ILE A 77 49.70 0.66 39.81
CA ILE A 77 50.60 0.53 40.95
C ILE A 77 50.83 1.93 41.53
N ASN A 78 50.04 2.29 42.55
CA ASN A 78 50.34 3.45 43.38
C ASN A 78 51.29 2.99 44.50
N LYS A 79 52.60 3.20 44.28
CA LYS A 79 53.62 3.12 45.35
C LYS A 79 53.37 4.27 46.33
N ASN A 80 52.51 4.06 47.32
CA ASN A 80 52.56 4.64 48.67
C ASN A 80 51.18 4.56 49.32
N GLN A 81 50.86 3.41 49.95
CA GLN A 81 50.12 3.27 51.22
C GLN A 81 49.67 1.80 51.35
N ASN A 82 50.20 1.11 52.36
CA ASN A 82 49.82 -0.26 52.74
C ASN A 82 48.40 -0.29 53.32
N ARG A 83 47.38 -0.24 52.46
CA ARG A 83 46.02 -0.72 52.77
C ARG A 83 45.26 -0.97 51.47
N ILE A 84 45.33 -2.21 51.01
CA ILE A 84 44.43 -2.76 49.99
C ILE A 84 43.08 -2.98 50.68
N VAL A 85 42.13 -2.07 50.49
CA VAL A 85 40.71 -2.37 50.65
C VAL A 85 40.20 -2.73 49.27
N VAL A 86 40.27 -4.01 48.91
CA VAL A 86 39.55 -4.55 47.76
C VAL A 86 38.11 -4.75 48.23
N SER A 87 37.24 -3.78 47.96
CA SER A 87 35.79 -4.01 47.97
C SER A 87 35.41 -4.56 46.59
N GLU A 88 35.71 -5.83 46.38
CA GLU A 88 35.17 -6.63 45.28
C GLU A 88 33.66 -6.78 45.50
N ASN A 89 32.85 -5.86 44.97
CA ASN A 89 31.40 -6.01 44.92
C ASN A 89 31.03 -7.00 43.79
N HIS A 90 31.38 -8.28 43.97
CA HIS A 90 30.87 -9.38 43.14
C HIS A 90 29.40 -9.62 43.49
N ARG A 91 28.48 -8.83 42.90
CA ARG A 91 27.04 -8.99 43.13
C ARG A 91 26.45 -9.83 41.99
N HIS A 92 25.77 -10.91 42.35
CA HIS A 92 24.99 -11.70 41.40
C HIS A 92 23.88 -10.85 40.75
N PRO A 93 23.44 -11.19 39.52
CA PRO A 93 22.36 -10.48 38.85
C PRO A 93 21.08 -10.45 39.68
N SER A 94 20.49 -9.27 39.82
CA SER A 94 19.25 -9.10 40.56
C SER A 94 18.06 -9.73 39.81
N PRO A 95 16.97 -10.09 40.51
CA PRO A 95 15.73 -10.50 39.85
C PRO A 95 15.23 -9.48 38.81
N PHE A 96 15.41 -8.18 39.08
CA PHE A 96 15.09 -7.11 38.15
C PHE A 96 15.90 -7.22 36.85
N THR A 97 17.22 -7.39 36.96
CA THR A 97 18.13 -7.56 35.81
C THR A 97 17.75 -8.77 34.96
N ILE A 98 17.41 -9.90 35.59
CA ILE A 98 16.96 -11.12 34.90
C ILE A 98 15.66 -10.85 34.11
N LEU A 99 14.69 -10.19 34.74
CA LEU A 99 13.41 -9.87 34.10
C LEU A 99 13.56 -8.87 32.96
N LEU A 100 14.42 -7.85 33.14
CA LEU A 100 14.74 -6.87 32.10
C LEU A 100 15.45 -7.54 30.90
N ALA A 101 16.38 -8.46 31.14
CA ALA A 101 17.03 -9.21 30.08
C ALA A 101 16.03 -10.09 29.30
N ALA A 102 15.13 -10.79 30.01
CA ALA A 102 14.06 -11.58 29.38
C ALA A 102 13.10 -10.70 28.56
N PHE A 103 12.77 -9.51 29.06
CA PHE A 103 11.94 -8.55 28.35
C PHE A 103 12.65 -7.96 27.12
N ALA A 104 13.94 -7.66 27.20
CA ALA A 104 14.73 -7.22 26.04
C ALA A 104 14.79 -8.29 24.94
N VAL A 105 14.93 -9.57 25.31
CA VAL A 105 14.81 -10.69 24.36
C VAL A 105 13.41 -10.72 23.73
N LEU A 106 12.35 -10.54 24.51
CA LEU A 106 10.98 -10.52 23.99
C LEU A 106 10.76 -9.37 22.99
N LEU A 107 11.28 -8.17 23.29
CA LEU A 107 11.24 -7.01 22.38
C LEU A 107 11.92 -7.32 21.05
N TYR A 108 13.13 -7.89 21.09
CA TYR A 108 13.85 -8.35 19.89
C TYR A 108 12.99 -9.34 19.08
N ARG A 109 12.32 -10.29 19.73
CA ARG A 109 11.49 -11.31 19.05
C ARG A 109 10.24 -10.72 18.38
N TYR A 110 9.72 -9.61 18.88
CA TYR A 110 8.56 -8.94 18.29
C TYR A 110 8.89 -7.95 17.17
N THR A 111 10.07 -7.31 17.22
CA THR A 111 10.43 -6.27 16.24
C THR A 111 11.49 -6.72 15.24
N GLY A 112 12.31 -7.71 15.61
CA GLY A 112 13.50 -8.10 14.85
C GLY A 112 14.65 -7.09 14.96
N ASP A 113 14.51 -6.04 15.77
CA ASP A 113 15.52 -5.00 15.93
C ASP A 113 16.62 -5.47 16.89
N GLU A 114 17.87 -5.47 16.42
CA GLU A 114 19.04 -5.83 17.22
C GLU A 114 19.52 -4.70 18.13
N ASP A 115 18.98 -3.49 18.01
CA ASP A 115 19.36 -2.30 18.79
C ASP A 115 18.13 -1.69 19.47
N ILE A 116 17.99 -1.93 20.76
CA ILE A 116 16.78 -1.68 21.54
C ILE A 116 17.07 -0.66 22.63
N ILE A 117 16.28 0.41 22.71
CA ILE A 117 16.39 1.40 23.79
C ILE A 117 15.23 1.21 24.77
N VAL A 118 15.54 1.02 26.05
CA VAL A 118 14.57 0.87 27.15
C VAL A 118 14.86 1.93 28.21
N GLY A 119 13.81 2.62 28.66
CA GLY A 119 13.91 3.52 29.82
C GLY A 119 13.90 2.71 31.11
N SER A 120 14.80 3.00 32.05
CA SER A 120 14.92 2.30 33.33
C SER A 120 15.03 3.26 34.52
N SER A 121 14.89 2.74 35.73
CA SER A 121 14.86 3.53 36.97
C SER A 121 16.25 3.72 37.53
N SER A 122 16.53 4.90 38.10
CA SER A 122 17.74 5.13 38.91
C SER A 122 17.42 5.28 40.39
N ASP A 123 18.43 5.10 41.24
CA ASP A 123 18.37 5.41 42.67
C ASP A 123 18.20 6.92 42.95
N SER A 124 18.58 7.79 41.99
CA SER A 124 18.60 9.25 42.18
C SER A 124 17.46 10.01 41.48
N ARG A 125 16.40 9.28 41.07
CA ARG A 125 15.11 9.77 40.52
C ARG A 125 15.14 10.26 39.07
N ASN A 126 16.26 10.20 38.35
CA ASN A 126 16.27 10.46 36.90
C ASN A 126 16.10 9.14 36.12
N PRO A 127 15.29 9.12 35.04
CA PRO A 127 15.21 7.94 34.18
C PRO A 127 16.57 7.68 33.50
N LEU A 128 17.02 6.43 33.55
CA LEU A 128 18.15 5.92 32.77
C LEU A 128 17.66 5.47 31.40
N PHE A 129 18.52 5.53 30.38
CA PHE A 129 18.25 4.97 29.06
C PHE A 129 19.28 3.88 28.76
N LEU A 130 18.79 2.67 28.54
CA LEU A 130 19.60 1.50 28.27
C LEU A 130 19.49 1.17 26.78
N ARG A 131 20.57 1.39 26.03
CA ARG A 131 20.69 0.96 24.62
C ARG A 131 21.31 -0.42 24.59
N LEU A 132 20.51 -1.43 24.31
CA LEU A 132 20.85 -2.84 24.38
C LEU A 132 21.01 -3.40 22.96
N ALA A 133 22.24 -3.82 22.63
CA ALA A 133 22.50 -4.58 21.42
C ALA A 133 22.22 -6.07 21.67
N ILE A 134 21.28 -6.66 20.93
CA ILE A 134 20.88 -8.06 21.04
C ILE A 134 21.28 -8.79 19.76
N ASN A 135 22.25 -9.72 19.84
CA ASN A 135 22.58 -10.56 18.70
C ASN A 135 21.73 -11.83 18.72
N PRO A 136 21.25 -12.34 17.57
CA PRO A 136 20.43 -13.56 17.51
C PRO A 136 21.11 -14.79 18.12
N ALA A 137 22.44 -14.84 18.04
CA ALA A 137 23.29 -15.93 18.52
C ALA A 137 23.72 -15.79 19.99
N ASP A 138 23.41 -14.67 20.66
CA ASP A 138 23.75 -14.48 22.06
C ASP A 138 23.03 -15.51 22.93
N THR A 139 23.68 -15.98 23.98
CA THR A 139 23.01 -16.76 25.04
C THR A 139 22.27 -15.81 25.99
N PHE A 140 21.36 -16.35 26.81
CA PHE A 140 20.68 -15.52 27.81
C PHE A 140 21.67 -14.87 28.79
N THR A 141 22.76 -15.58 29.13
CA THR A 141 23.82 -15.07 29.99
C THR A 141 24.51 -13.83 29.39
N ASN A 142 24.80 -13.85 28.08
CA ASN A 142 25.40 -12.70 27.39
C ASN A 142 24.49 -11.47 27.49
N VAL A 143 23.18 -11.66 27.33
CA VAL A 143 22.21 -10.55 27.42
C VAL A 143 22.13 -10.00 28.84
N VAL A 144 22.08 -10.86 29.87
CA VAL A 144 22.09 -10.43 31.28
C VAL A 144 23.33 -9.60 31.59
N GLN A 145 24.52 -10.09 31.22
CA GLN A 145 25.78 -9.37 31.45
C GLN A 145 25.81 -8.01 30.72
N ARG A 146 25.26 -7.96 29.50
CA ARG A 146 25.15 -6.70 28.75
C ARG A 146 24.19 -5.72 29.42
N VAL A 147 23.08 -6.20 29.95
CA VAL A 147 22.14 -5.35 30.72
C VAL A 147 22.84 -4.78 31.95
N GLU A 148 23.54 -5.60 32.74
CA GLU A 148 24.29 -5.14 33.93
C GLU A 148 25.37 -4.10 33.57
N GLN A 149 26.13 -4.35 32.50
CA GLN A 149 27.15 -3.42 32.03
C GLN A 149 26.53 -2.07 31.63
N VAL A 150 25.49 -2.10 30.78
CA VAL A 150 24.85 -0.87 30.27
C VAL A 150 24.14 -0.11 31.39
N GLU A 151 23.56 -0.81 32.37
CA GLU A 151 22.94 -0.20 33.56
C GLU A 151 23.98 0.51 34.42
N GLN A 152 25.14 -0.11 34.67
CA GLN A 152 26.24 0.52 35.40
C GLN A 152 26.81 1.75 34.67
N GLU A 153 27.03 1.64 33.35
CA GLU A 153 27.47 2.78 32.53
C GLU A 153 26.44 3.92 32.50
N ALA A 154 25.14 3.60 32.46
CA ALA A 154 24.07 4.58 32.51
C ALA A 154 24.00 5.28 33.88
N SER A 155 24.12 4.52 34.97
CA SER A 155 24.13 5.04 36.34
C SER A 155 25.36 5.91 36.62
N ALA A 156 26.55 5.52 36.16
CA ALA A 156 27.78 6.31 36.33
C ALA A 156 27.74 7.67 35.61
N ASP A 157 26.96 7.74 34.53
CA ASP A 157 26.79 8.94 33.71
C ASP A 157 25.46 9.66 33.97
N GLU A 158 24.77 9.36 35.07
CA GLU A 158 23.47 9.94 35.36
C GLU A 158 23.51 11.48 35.34
N VAL A 159 22.54 12.06 34.64
CA VAL A 159 22.31 13.50 34.52
C VAL A 159 20.81 13.81 34.58
N PRO A 160 20.41 15.02 35.00
CA PRO A 160 19.02 15.44 34.94
C PRO A 160 18.40 15.28 33.54
N PHE A 161 17.22 14.68 33.46
CA PHE A 161 16.57 14.33 32.18
C PHE A 161 16.43 15.51 31.21
N HIS A 162 16.09 16.70 31.70
CA HIS A 162 15.94 17.90 30.88
C HIS A 162 17.27 18.36 30.23
N LEU A 163 18.40 18.17 30.92
CA LEU A 163 19.74 18.47 30.37
C LEU A 163 20.17 17.44 29.32
N LEU A 164 19.80 16.18 29.51
CA LEU A 164 20.03 15.13 28.52
C LEU A 164 19.26 15.42 27.23
N LEU A 165 17.97 15.77 27.36
CA LEU A 165 17.11 16.05 26.21
C LEU A 165 17.55 17.29 25.44
N SER A 166 17.85 18.40 26.12
CA SER A 166 18.33 19.63 25.48
C SER A 166 19.69 19.47 24.81
N SER A 167 20.54 18.58 25.35
CA SER A 167 21.82 18.24 24.73
C SER A 167 21.63 17.40 23.47
N LEU A 168 20.73 16.40 23.49
CA LEU A 168 20.49 15.49 22.36
C LEU A 168 19.67 16.14 21.23
N PHE A 169 18.77 17.07 21.56
CA PHE A 169 17.90 17.78 20.61
C PHE A 169 18.01 19.31 20.80
N PRO A 170 19.09 19.95 20.30
CA PRO A 170 19.31 21.38 20.52
C PRO A 170 18.32 22.28 19.77
N GLU A 171 17.85 21.88 18.59
CA GLU A 171 17.00 22.71 17.71
C GLU A 171 15.57 22.89 18.24
N ASP A 172 15.07 22.00 19.10
CA ASP A 172 13.74 22.12 19.73
C ASP A 172 13.72 23.14 20.89
N SER A 173 14.89 23.59 21.36
CA SER A 173 15.02 24.45 22.56
C SER A 173 14.78 25.96 22.33
N SER A 174 14.67 26.41 21.08
CA SER A 174 14.32 27.80 20.76
C SER A 174 12.83 28.12 20.95
N SER A 175 11.99 27.09 21.15
CA SER A 175 10.55 27.21 21.39
C SER A 175 10.17 27.29 22.88
N THR A 176 11.16 27.20 23.79
CA THR A 176 10.94 26.99 25.23
C THR A 176 10.97 28.28 26.07
N SER A 177 11.14 29.45 25.46
CA SER A 177 11.26 30.75 26.15
C SER A 177 9.94 31.39 26.60
N ASN A 178 8.77 30.75 26.40
CA ASN A 178 7.46 31.30 26.78
C ASN A 178 6.64 30.42 27.76
N ILE A 179 7.29 29.72 28.70
CA ILE A 179 6.58 28.90 29.71
C ILE A 179 6.20 29.72 30.96
N ASN A 180 5.47 30.82 30.77
CA ASN A 180 4.84 31.53 31.91
C ASN A 180 3.35 31.88 31.69
N ASN A 181 2.72 31.44 30.61
CA ASN A 181 1.27 31.59 30.45
C ASN A 181 0.59 30.22 30.38
N SER A 182 -0.09 29.86 31.46
CA SER A 182 -1.13 28.83 31.48
C SER A 182 -2.17 29.16 30.40
N ASN A 183 -2.43 28.20 29.50
CA ASN A 183 -3.51 28.16 28.49
C ASN A 183 -3.12 28.40 27.01
N SER A 184 -1.95 27.92 26.57
CA SER A 184 -1.69 27.74 25.13
C SER A 184 -1.21 26.32 24.83
N THR A 185 -2.07 25.51 24.19
CA THR A 185 -1.76 24.16 23.72
C THR A 185 -0.97 24.25 22.41
N THR A 186 0.31 24.57 22.52
CA THR A 186 1.25 24.50 21.37
C THR A 186 1.70 23.05 21.22
N TYR A 187 1.48 22.44 20.05
CA TYR A 187 1.89 21.07 19.75
C TYR A 187 3.43 20.97 19.65
N ILE A 188 4.10 20.74 20.78
CA ILE A 188 5.53 20.44 20.81
C ILE A 188 5.72 18.96 20.47
N THR A 189 6.22 18.66 19.27
CA THR A 189 6.70 17.33 18.88
C THR A 189 8.02 17.00 19.59
N HIS A 190 7.98 16.65 20.88
CA HIS A 190 9.17 16.10 21.54
C HIS A 190 9.51 14.73 20.93
N LYS A 191 10.70 14.57 20.36
CA LYS A 191 11.25 13.24 20.04
C LYS A 191 11.51 12.49 21.35
N SER A 192 10.77 11.40 21.58
CA SER A 192 10.98 10.52 22.74
C SER A 192 12.23 9.66 22.53
N LEU A 193 13.06 9.52 23.56
CA LEU A 193 14.25 8.65 23.52
C LEU A 193 13.91 7.16 23.65
N SER A 194 12.75 6.83 24.25
CA SER A 194 12.25 5.46 24.34
C SER A 194 10.73 5.44 24.42
N ARG A 195 10.10 4.46 23.76
CA ARG A 195 8.67 4.16 23.86
C ARG A 195 8.33 3.16 24.95
N VAL A 196 9.35 2.48 25.50
CA VAL A 196 9.18 1.38 26.46
C VAL A 196 9.98 1.67 27.71
N ARG A 197 9.35 1.48 28.86
CA ARG A 197 9.96 1.70 30.18
C ARG A 197 9.86 0.43 31.02
N PHE A 198 10.89 0.18 31.83
CA PHE A 198 11.01 -0.98 32.69
C PHE A 198 11.65 -0.56 34.02
N PHE A 199 10.83 -0.47 35.06
CA PHE A 199 11.17 0.14 36.34
C PHE A 199 11.15 -0.85 37.49
N ASN A 200 12.11 -0.68 38.39
CA ASN A 200 12.15 -1.40 39.65
C ASN A 200 11.43 -0.61 40.74
N GLN A 201 10.25 -1.06 41.18
CA GLN A 201 9.47 -0.41 42.24
C GLN A 201 9.91 -0.85 43.65
N THR A 202 10.85 -1.79 43.79
CA THR A 202 11.40 -2.14 45.12
C THR A 202 12.29 -1.05 45.70
N ASP A 203 12.96 -0.29 44.82
CA ASP A 203 14.00 0.68 45.19
C ASP A 203 13.66 2.12 44.74
N THR A 204 12.53 2.34 44.06
CA THR A 204 12.09 3.68 43.64
C THR A 204 11.08 4.30 44.61
N PRO A 205 11.20 5.61 44.95
CA PRO A 205 10.16 6.33 45.68
C PRO A 205 8.87 6.44 44.86
N ASP A 206 7.70 6.44 45.50
CA ASP A 206 6.38 6.68 44.88
C ASP A 206 6.33 8.05 44.17
N ASN A 207 6.80 8.11 42.92
CA ASN A 207 6.71 9.30 42.08
C ASN A 207 5.63 9.08 41.01
N PRO A 208 4.43 9.67 41.18
CA PRO A 208 3.30 9.44 40.28
C PRO A 208 3.58 9.87 38.84
N VAL A 209 4.50 10.81 38.60
CA VAL A 209 4.83 11.31 37.25
C VAL A 209 5.53 10.26 36.39
N LEU A 210 6.33 9.38 37.00
CA LEU A 210 7.03 8.29 36.29
C LEU A 210 6.15 7.04 36.15
N GLN A 211 5.06 6.97 36.91
CA GLN A 211 4.13 5.83 36.92
C GLN A 211 3.08 5.90 35.81
N VAL A 212 2.83 7.09 35.25
CA VAL A 212 1.79 7.33 34.24
C VAL A 212 2.35 7.20 32.82
N THR A 213 1.62 6.50 31.95
CA THR A 213 1.87 6.46 30.51
C THR A 213 1.67 7.85 29.88
N SER A 214 2.61 8.30 29.05
CA SER A 214 2.54 9.58 28.34
C SER A 214 2.31 9.38 26.84
N THR A 215 2.03 10.44 26.08
CA THR A 215 1.86 10.38 24.60
C THR A 215 3.07 9.78 23.87
N PHE A 216 4.21 9.76 24.56
CA PHE A 216 5.51 9.31 24.07
C PHE A 216 5.90 7.92 24.59
N THR A 217 5.08 7.31 25.45
CA THR A 217 5.31 5.99 26.06
C THR A 217 4.17 5.06 25.70
N ASP A 218 4.51 3.93 25.10
CA ASP A 218 3.54 2.93 24.69
C ASP A 218 3.22 1.96 25.84
N LEU A 219 4.25 1.58 26.59
CA LEU A 219 4.18 0.57 27.65
C LEU A 219 5.24 0.83 28.73
N THR A 220 4.83 0.74 29.99
CA THR A 220 5.68 0.80 31.18
C THR A 220 5.48 -0.45 32.02
N VAL A 221 6.56 -1.16 32.33
CA VAL A 221 6.57 -2.33 33.19
C VAL A 221 7.15 -1.94 34.54
N PHE A 222 6.47 -2.32 35.63
CA PHE A 222 6.91 -2.15 37.00
C PHE A 222 7.12 -3.52 37.64
N ILE A 223 8.24 -3.67 38.33
CA ILE A 223 8.56 -4.87 39.11
C ILE A 223 8.48 -4.53 40.59
N THR A 224 7.62 -5.24 41.32
CA THR A 224 7.46 -5.08 42.77
C THR A 224 7.78 -6.40 43.47
N SER A 225 8.48 -6.35 44.61
CA SER A 225 8.76 -7.52 45.44
C SER A 225 8.19 -7.29 46.84
N HIS A 226 7.31 -8.18 47.28
CA HIS A 226 6.75 -8.14 48.63
C HIS A 226 7.51 -9.12 49.54
N SER A 227 8.05 -8.62 50.65
CA SER A 227 8.52 -9.47 51.75
C SER A 227 7.31 -10.02 52.50
N SER A 228 7.04 -11.31 52.38
CA SER A 228 5.94 -11.97 53.10
C SER A 228 6.24 -12.06 54.60
N SER A 229 5.38 -11.48 55.44
CA SER A 229 5.48 -11.49 56.91
C SER A 229 5.06 -12.82 57.56
N SER A 230 4.82 -13.86 56.76
CA SER A 230 4.37 -15.19 57.20
C SER A 230 5.55 -16.16 57.31
N LEU A 231 5.72 -16.76 58.50
CA LEU A 231 6.74 -17.77 58.83
C LEU A 231 6.73 -19.04 57.94
N ARG A 232 5.79 -19.16 56.99
CA ARG A 232 5.64 -20.31 56.07
C ARG A 232 6.15 -20.08 54.64
N HIS A 233 6.52 -18.85 54.24
CA HIS A 233 6.94 -18.51 52.86
C HIS A 233 8.35 -17.89 52.77
N THR A 234 9.30 -18.40 53.54
CA THR A 234 10.55 -17.67 53.90
C THR A 234 11.72 -17.75 52.90
N LEU A 235 11.56 -18.29 51.68
CA LEU A 235 12.70 -18.48 50.75
C LEU A 235 12.55 -17.84 49.37
N LEU A 236 11.33 -17.52 48.92
CA LEU A 236 11.10 -16.97 47.58
C LEU A 236 10.47 -15.57 47.67
N PRO A 237 11.06 -14.53 47.05
CA PRO A 237 10.43 -13.22 46.98
C PRO A 237 9.13 -13.31 46.17
N ALA A 238 8.05 -12.74 46.69
CA ALA A 238 6.79 -12.63 45.94
C ALA A 238 6.90 -11.46 44.95
N ILE A 239 7.31 -11.78 43.72
CA ILE A 239 7.48 -10.81 42.63
C ILE A 239 6.16 -10.61 41.90
N GLU A 240 5.78 -9.36 41.71
CA GLU A 240 4.65 -8.90 40.93
C GLU A 240 5.14 -8.06 39.75
N ILE A 241 4.56 -8.30 38.58
CA ILE A 241 4.79 -7.56 37.35
C ILE A 241 3.52 -6.78 37.03
N CYS A 242 3.62 -5.46 37.02
CA CYS A 242 2.52 -4.56 36.66
C CYS A 242 2.86 -3.89 35.33
N VAL A 243 1.97 -4.00 34.35
CA VAL A 243 2.15 -3.41 33.02
C VAL A 243 1.11 -2.31 32.86
N SER A 244 1.56 -1.06 32.84
CA SER A 244 0.76 0.08 32.40
C SER A 244 0.96 0.30 30.91
N TYR A 245 -0.12 0.41 30.14
CA TYR A 245 -0.06 0.50 28.69
C TYR A 245 -1.14 1.43 28.11
N ASN A 246 -0.87 1.93 26.91
CA ASN A 246 -1.86 2.73 26.17
C ASN A 246 -2.90 1.81 25.51
N GLN A 247 -4.12 1.76 26.04
CA GLN A 247 -5.18 0.90 25.52
C GLN A 247 -5.74 1.34 24.16
N ILE A 248 -5.38 2.55 23.68
CA ILE A 248 -5.63 2.93 22.29
C ILE A 248 -4.75 2.12 21.32
N LEU A 249 -3.60 1.62 21.77
CA LEU A 249 -2.64 0.88 20.93
C LEU A 249 -2.73 -0.64 21.14
N PHE A 250 -2.92 -1.09 22.38
CA PHE A 250 -2.87 -2.51 22.74
C PHE A 250 -4.19 -2.99 23.33
N SER A 251 -4.61 -4.19 22.95
CA SER A 251 -5.68 -4.91 23.63
C SER A 251 -5.17 -5.54 24.93
N SER A 252 -6.06 -5.74 25.90
CA SER A 252 -5.73 -6.50 27.12
C SER A 252 -5.28 -7.93 26.81
N LEU A 253 -5.84 -8.55 25.77
CA LEU A 253 -5.46 -9.88 25.29
C LEU A 253 -3.98 -9.92 24.89
N ARG A 254 -3.51 -8.91 24.16
CA ARG A 254 -2.08 -8.82 23.80
C ARG A 254 -1.18 -8.69 25.02
N ILE A 255 -1.54 -7.84 25.98
CA ILE A 255 -0.72 -7.67 27.20
C ILE A 255 -0.64 -8.98 27.98
N ASN A 256 -1.71 -9.75 28.03
CA ASN A 256 -1.68 -11.11 28.60
C ASN A 256 -0.74 -12.05 27.84
N HIS A 257 -0.69 -12.00 26.50
CA HIS A 257 0.31 -12.75 25.73
C HIS A 257 1.74 -12.32 26.08
N ILE A 258 2.02 -11.02 26.17
CA ILE A 258 3.36 -10.50 26.54
C ILE A 258 3.80 -11.07 27.90
N LEU A 259 2.91 -11.05 28.89
CA LEU A 259 3.17 -11.55 30.24
C LEU A 259 3.40 -13.07 30.26
N ASP A 260 2.55 -13.84 29.58
CA ASP A 260 2.71 -15.30 29.49
C ASP A 260 4.01 -15.68 28.76
N GLN A 261 4.37 -14.95 27.70
CA GLN A 261 5.58 -15.19 26.92
C GLN A 261 6.84 -14.83 27.71
N LEU A 262 6.81 -13.77 28.52
CA LEU A 262 7.88 -13.43 29.46
C LEU A 262 8.12 -14.57 30.46
N ILE A 263 7.05 -15.15 31.02
CA ILE A 263 7.15 -16.32 31.92
C ILE A 263 7.81 -17.51 31.20
N ILE A 264 7.38 -17.82 29.98
CA ILE A 264 7.91 -18.95 29.22
C ILE A 264 9.40 -18.77 28.90
N ILE A 265 9.84 -17.56 28.54
CA ILE A 265 11.26 -17.27 28.31
C ILE A 265 12.07 -17.61 29.57
N ILE A 266 11.67 -17.10 30.73
CA ILE A 266 12.37 -17.32 32.01
C ILE A 266 12.48 -18.81 32.33
N ASN A 267 11.37 -19.55 32.19
CA ASN A 267 11.33 -20.97 32.49
C ASN A 267 12.21 -21.79 31.52
N ASN A 268 12.21 -21.44 30.22
CA ASN A 268 13.06 -22.11 29.24
C ASN A 268 14.55 -21.86 29.48
N VAL A 269 14.96 -20.62 29.75
CA VAL A 269 16.38 -20.30 29.98
C VAL A 269 16.89 -20.82 31.32
N ALA A 270 16.04 -20.97 32.33
CA ALA A 270 16.41 -21.63 33.59
C ALA A 270 16.68 -23.13 33.42
N GLN A 271 16.04 -23.79 32.45
CA GLN A 271 16.32 -25.18 32.11
C GLN A 271 17.58 -25.32 31.25
N ASN A 272 17.78 -24.42 30.27
CA ASN A 272 18.96 -24.41 29.42
C ASN A 272 19.34 -22.98 29.00
N LYS A 273 20.35 -22.42 29.68
CA LYS A 273 20.85 -21.06 29.48
C LYS A 273 21.72 -20.88 28.24
N GLU A 274 22.17 -21.97 27.61
CA GLU A 274 23.03 -21.96 26.43
C GLU A 274 22.24 -21.86 25.11
N ILE A 275 20.89 -21.91 25.18
CA ILE A 275 20.04 -21.73 23.99
C ILE A 275 20.24 -20.30 23.46
N PRO A 276 20.55 -20.12 22.15
CA PRO A 276 20.59 -18.80 21.54
C PRO A 276 19.25 -18.08 21.68
N VAL A 277 19.27 -16.79 22.00
CA VAL A 277 18.05 -16.02 22.33
C VAL A 277 17.03 -15.99 21.19
N ALA A 278 17.47 -16.08 19.94
CA ALA A 278 16.57 -16.15 18.78
C ALA A 278 15.85 -17.50 18.64
N GLN A 279 16.34 -18.56 19.27
CA GLN A 279 15.79 -19.92 19.20
C GLN A 279 14.90 -20.31 20.38
N ILE A 280 14.89 -19.50 21.46
CA ILE A 280 14.08 -19.76 22.65
C ILE A 280 12.59 -19.83 22.25
N PRO A 281 11.87 -20.93 22.50
CA PRO A 281 10.44 -20.99 22.20
C PRO A 281 9.66 -20.01 23.08
N ILE A 282 8.75 -19.24 22.47
CA ILE A 282 7.85 -18.31 23.19
C ILE A 282 6.37 -18.62 22.92
N LEU A 283 6.09 -19.86 22.49
CA LEU A 283 4.74 -20.33 22.21
C LEU A 283 4.04 -20.71 23.52
N THR A 284 2.93 -20.04 23.85
CA THR A 284 2.14 -20.31 25.06
C THR A 284 0.93 -21.19 24.75
N SER A 285 0.31 -21.79 25.78
CA SER A 285 -0.97 -22.49 25.64
C SER A 285 -2.07 -21.62 25.03
N LYS A 286 -2.16 -20.35 25.46
CA LYS A 286 -3.10 -19.37 24.88
C LYS A 286 -2.82 -19.06 23.41
N CYS A 287 -1.56 -19.13 22.97
CA CYS A 287 -1.27 -19.02 21.54
C CYS A 287 -1.89 -20.21 20.79
N LEU A 288 -1.69 -21.44 21.28
CA LEU A 288 -2.21 -22.65 20.62
C LEU A 288 -3.73 -22.69 20.46
N GLU A 289 -4.49 -21.93 21.25
CA GLU A 289 -5.95 -21.80 21.12
C GLU A 289 -6.39 -21.10 19.82
N VAL A 290 -5.56 -20.19 19.28
CA VAL A 290 -5.89 -19.39 18.08
C VAL A 290 -5.02 -19.73 16.87
N LEU A 291 -3.89 -20.41 17.08
CA LEU A 291 -2.97 -20.77 16.01
C LEU A 291 -3.37 -22.08 15.31
N PRO A 292 -3.05 -22.23 14.02
CA PRO A 292 -3.29 -23.48 13.31
C PRO A 292 -2.41 -24.61 13.87
N ASP A 293 -3.00 -25.80 14.05
CA ASP A 293 -2.27 -27.01 14.41
C ASP A 293 -1.60 -27.62 13.17
N PRO A 294 -0.25 -27.60 13.05
CA PRO A 294 0.47 -28.08 11.88
C PRO A 294 0.40 -29.61 11.71
N THR A 295 -0.15 -30.34 12.68
CA THR A 295 -0.31 -31.80 12.65
C THR A 295 -1.71 -32.26 12.25
N SER A 296 -2.69 -31.36 12.25
CA SER A 296 -4.08 -31.65 11.89
C SER A 296 -4.24 -32.17 10.45
N ASP A 297 -5.27 -32.99 10.21
CA ASP A 297 -5.61 -33.47 8.87
C ASP A 297 -6.35 -32.39 8.06
N LEU A 298 -5.82 -32.05 6.88
CA LEU A 298 -6.42 -31.07 5.95
C LEU A 298 -7.33 -31.74 4.91
N LYS A 299 -7.80 -32.97 5.14
CA LYS A 299 -8.77 -33.68 4.30
C LYS A 299 -8.34 -33.79 2.83
N TRP A 300 -7.13 -34.30 2.64
CA TRP A 300 -6.40 -34.32 1.36
C TRP A 300 -7.08 -35.07 0.20
N GLY A 301 -8.08 -35.91 0.48
CA GLY A 301 -8.78 -36.74 -0.52
C GLY A 301 -10.02 -36.11 -1.15
N GLU A 302 -10.44 -34.91 -0.74
CA GLU A 302 -11.71 -34.30 -1.20
C GLU A 302 -11.61 -33.62 -2.57
N PHE A 303 -11.44 -34.39 -3.65
CA PHE A 303 -11.49 -33.84 -5.01
C PHE A 303 -12.94 -33.62 -5.47
N LYS A 304 -13.28 -32.37 -5.82
CA LYS A 304 -14.65 -31.99 -6.27
C LYS A 304 -14.91 -32.28 -7.76
N GLY A 305 -13.99 -32.96 -8.43
CA GLY A 305 -13.98 -33.19 -9.87
C GLY A 305 -13.19 -32.12 -10.65
N ALA A 306 -12.87 -32.41 -11.90
CA ALA A 306 -12.20 -31.46 -12.76
C ALA A 306 -13.14 -30.31 -13.14
N ILE A 307 -12.60 -29.10 -13.29
CA ILE A 307 -13.39 -27.91 -13.65
C ILE A 307 -14.15 -28.09 -14.96
N THR A 308 -13.60 -28.88 -15.89
CA THR A 308 -14.22 -29.26 -17.17
C THR A 308 -15.50 -30.06 -16.96
N ASP A 309 -15.51 -31.00 -16.02
CA ASP A 309 -16.65 -31.87 -15.74
C ASP A 309 -17.75 -31.11 -15.00
N VAL A 310 -17.35 -30.22 -14.08
CA VAL A 310 -18.29 -29.31 -13.40
C VAL A 310 -18.96 -28.40 -14.42
N PHE A 311 -18.17 -27.76 -15.29
CA PHE A 311 -18.70 -26.88 -16.34
C PHE A 311 -19.60 -27.64 -17.33
N ALA A 312 -19.21 -28.84 -17.77
CA ALA A 312 -20.01 -29.67 -18.65
C ALA A 312 -21.36 -30.05 -18.02
N ARG A 313 -21.40 -30.40 -16.73
CA ARG A 313 -22.65 -30.64 -16.00
C ARG A 313 -23.52 -29.38 -15.95
N ASN A 314 -22.95 -28.22 -15.64
CA ASN A 314 -23.67 -26.94 -15.64
C ASN A 314 -24.26 -26.63 -17.03
N ALA A 315 -23.49 -26.85 -18.09
CA ALA A 315 -23.93 -26.58 -19.45
C ALA A 315 -25.03 -27.53 -19.94
N LYS A 316 -24.99 -28.80 -19.54
CA LYS A 316 -26.08 -29.75 -19.85
C LYS A 316 -27.35 -29.47 -19.05
N MET A 317 -27.19 -29.04 -17.79
CA MET A 317 -28.32 -28.75 -16.91
C MET A 317 -29.01 -27.42 -17.26
N TRP A 318 -28.24 -26.42 -17.71
CA TRP A 318 -28.72 -25.06 -17.98
C TRP A 318 -28.20 -24.52 -19.33
N PRO A 319 -28.52 -25.18 -20.46
CA PRO A 319 -27.90 -24.89 -21.76
C PRO A 319 -28.08 -23.45 -22.23
N ASP A 320 -29.29 -22.90 -22.08
CA ASP A 320 -29.63 -21.55 -22.57
C ASP A 320 -29.35 -20.45 -21.54
N ARG A 321 -28.76 -20.78 -20.38
CA ARG A 321 -28.36 -19.76 -19.40
C ARG A 321 -27.19 -18.95 -19.96
N ARG A 322 -27.22 -17.64 -19.73
CA ARG A 322 -26.09 -16.75 -20.06
C ARG A 322 -24.85 -17.18 -19.27
N CYS A 323 -23.73 -17.31 -19.97
CA CYS A 323 -22.46 -17.68 -19.39
C CYS A 323 -21.47 -16.52 -19.47
N VAL A 324 -21.22 -15.99 -20.67
CA VAL A 324 -20.34 -14.85 -20.88
C VAL A 324 -21.10 -13.72 -21.53
N LEU A 325 -20.93 -12.50 -21.00
CA LEU A 325 -21.39 -11.27 -21.62
C LEU A 325 -20.16 -10.42 -21.94
N GLU A 326 -19.98 -10.04 -23.19
CA GLU A 326 -18.81 -9.30 -23.68
C GLU A 326 -19.23 -7.95 -24.27
N SER A 327 -18.67 -6.85 -23.75
CA SER A 327 -18.85 -5.51 -24.32
C SER A 327 -18.09 -5.36 -25.65
N VAL A 328 -18.64 -4.59 -26.59
CA VAL A 328 -18.06 -4.33 -27.91
C VAL A 328 -17.59 -2.86 -28.04
N LEU A 329 -16.43 -2.64 -28.66
CA LEU A 329 -15.90 -1.29 -28.96
C LEU A 329 -16.67 -0.64 -30.13
N GLY A 330 -16.97 0.66 -30.03
CA GLY A 330 -17.40 1.51 -31.15
C GLY A 330 -18.92 1.68 -31.36
N ASN A 331 -19.77 0.95 -30.63
CA ASN A 331 -21.23 1.17 -30.60
C ASN A 331 -21.68 1.30 -29.14
N ASP A 332 -22.25 2.46 -28.78
CA ASP A 332 -22.73 2.71 -27.40
C ASP A 332 -23.70 1.60 -26.97
N ASN A 333 -23.28 0.79 -25.98
CA ASN A 333 -24.01 -0.27 -25.30
C ASN A 333 -24.25 -1.62 -26.03
N GLU A 334 -23.58 -1.92 -27.13
CA GLU A 334 -23.71 -3.25 -27.75
C GLU A 334 -22.99 -4.34 -26.91
N LYS A 335 -23.74 -5.38 -26.52
CA LYS A 335 -23.27 -6.50 -25.67
C LYS A 335 -23.52 -7.83 -26.37
N LYS A 336 -22.47 -8.63 -26.52
CA LYS A 336 -22.54 -10.00 -27.06
C LYS A 336 -22.79 -10.97 -25.92
N ILE A 337 -23.74 -11.89 -26.11
CA ILE A 337 -24.16 -12.84 -25.08
C ILE A 337 -23.89 -14.24 -25.58
N PHE A 338 -23.16 -15.02 -24.77
CA PHE A 338 -22.85 -16.41 -25.04
C PHE A 338 -23.41 -17.29 -23.92
N THR A 339 -24.11 -18.34 -24.32
CA THR A 339 -24.75 -19.30 -23.43
C THR A 339 -23.78 -20.38 -22.96
N TYR A 340 -24.15 -21.11 -21.92
CA TYR A 340 -23.37 -22.27 -21.46
C TYR A 340 -23.26 -23.35 -22.55
N ARG A 341 -24.31 -23.59 -23.33
CA ARG A 341 -24.28 -24.54 -24.47
C ARG A 341 -23.23 -24.15 -25.50
N GLU A 342 -23.27 -22.91 -25.99
CA GLU A 342 -22.38 -22.45 -27.06
C GLU A 342 -20.89 -22.56 -26.65
N ILE A 343 -20.56 -22.17 -25.42
CA ILE A 343 -19.18 -22.27 -24.92
C ILE A 343 -18.78 -23.74 -24.72
N HIS A 344 -19.69 -24.59 -24.24
CA HIS A 344 -19.43 -26.01 -24.07
C HIS A 344 -19.16 -26.71 -25.40
N GLU A 345 -19.99 -26.46 -26.42
CA GLU A 345 -19.86 -27.02 -27.76
C GLU A 345 -18.61 -26.50 -28.48
N ALA A 346 -18.34 -25.19 -28.42
CA ALA A 346 -17.14 -24.61 -29.00
C ALA A 346 -15.86 -25.17 -28.37
N SER A 347 -15.83 -25.32 -27.04
CA SER A 347 -14.67 -25.89 -26.34
C SER A 347 -14.52 -27.40 -26.59
N ASN A 348 -15.59 -28.14 -26.87
CA ASN A 348 -15.51 -29.54 -27.30
C ASN A 348 -14.80 -29.66 -28.65
N LEU A 349 -15.16 -28.82 -29.63
CA LEU A 349 -14.50 -28.84 -30.94
C LEU A 349 -13.01 -28.49 -30.85
N VAL A 350 -12.64 -27.51 -30.02
CA VAL A 350 -11.22 -27.20 -29.74
C VAL A 350 -10.51 -28.42 -29.17
N ALA A 351 -11.10 -29.07 -28.15
CA ALA A 351 -10.50 -30.24 -27.51
C ALA A 351 -10.33 -31.43 -28.48
N GLN A 352 -11.36 -31.71 -29.28
CA GLN A 352 -11.34 -32.77 -30.30
C GLN A 352 -10.26 -32.50 -31.36
N TYR A 353 -10.14 -31.26 -31.82
CA TYR A 353 -9.11 -30.89 -32.79
C TYR A 353 -7.71 -31.08 -32.23
N LEU A 354 -7.45 -30.60 -31.01
CA LEU A 354 -6.16 -30.78 -30.34
C LEU A 354 -5.79 -32.27 -30.25
N ARG A 355 -6.74 -33.13 -29.83
CA ARG A 355 -6.53 -34.59 -29.74
C ARG A 355 -6.32 -35.24 -31.11
N LEU A 356 -7.10 -34.85 -32.12
CA LEU A 356 -6.96 -35.34 -33.49
C LEU A 356 -5.58 -35.01 -34.07
N LYS A 357 -5.03 -33.84 -33.73
CA LYS A 357 -3.68 -33.41 -34.14
C LYS A 357 -2.57 -33.92 -33.22
N GLY A 358 -2.87 -34.83 -32.29
CA GLY A 358 -1.89 -35.57 -31.50
C GLY A 358 -1.41 -34.86 -30.24
N ILE A 359 -2.13 -33.86 -29.72
CA ILE A 359 -1.88 -33.32 -28.37
C ILE A 359 -2.26 -34.38 -27.34
N GLU A 360 -1.34 -34.64 -26.41
CA GLU A 360 -1.49 -35.63 -25.35
C GLU A 360 -1.83 -34.99 -24.00
N ARG A 361 -1.97 -35.81 -22.96
CA ARG A 361 -2.23 -35.29 -21.61
C ARG A 361 -1.01 -34.53 -21.11
N GLU A 362 -1.23 -33.42 -20.41
CA GLU A 362 -0.19 -32.55 -19.83
C GLU A 362 0.78 -31.92 -20.84
N ASP A 363 0.59 -32.14 -22.16
CA ASP A 363 1.24 -31.35 -23.19
C ASP A 363 0.88 -29.87 -22.97
N VAL A 364 1.87 -28.98 -23.07
CA VAL A 364 1.64 -27.55 -22.92
C VAL A 364 1.09 -26.97 -24.22
N VAL A 365 -0.04 -26.28 -24.13
CA VAL A 365 -0.65 -25.51 -25.22
C VAL A 365 -0.62 -24.02 -24.85
N MET A 366 0.11 -23.23 -25.65
CA MET A 366 0.17 -21.77 -25.45
C MET A 366 -0.98 -21.08 -26.18
N VAL A 367 -1.67 -20.19 -25.49
CA VAL A 367 -2.73 -19.35 -26.07
C VAL A 367 -2.19 -17.93 -26.25
N TYR A 368 -2.06 -17.49 -27.50
CA TYR A 368 -1.79 -16.09 -27.83
C TYR A 368 -3.09 -15.30 -27.67
N ALA A 369 -3.20 -14.64 -26.53
CA ALA A 369 -4.48 -14.33 -25.93
C ALA A 369 -4.95 -12.89 -26.14
N TYR A 370 -6.26 -12.73 -26.02
CA TYR A 370 -6.97 -11.47 -25.94
C TYR A 370 -8.10 -11.66 -24.92
N ARG A 371 -8.40 -10.62 -24.14
CA ARG A 371 -9.46 -10.70 -23.13
C ARG A 371 -10.83 -10.81 -23.80
N GLY A 372 -11.53 -11.93 -23.59
CA GLY A 372 -12.81 -12.18 -24.24
C GLY A 372 -13.31 -13.61 -24.07
N VAL A 373 -14.48 -13.90 -24.62
CA VAL A 373 -15.07 -15.25 -24.60
C VAL A 373 -14.19 -16.29 -25.31
N ASP A 374 -13.45 -15.88 -26.34
CA ASP A 374 -12.55 -16.76 -27.10
C ASP A 374 -11.46 -17.36 -26.20
N LEU A 375 -10.98 -16.60 -25.21
CA LEU A 375 -10.02 -17.08 -24.23
C LEU A 375 -10.64 -18.15 -23.32
N VAL A 376 -11.90 -17.97 -22.90
CA VAL A 376 -12.63 -18.96 -22.10
C VAL A 376 -12.79 -20.26 -22.90
N VAL A 377 -13.17 -20.17 -24.18
CA VAL A 377 -13.29 -21.32 -25.09
C VAL A 377 -11.95 -22.04 -25.27
N ALA A 378 -10.86 -21.30 -25.50
CA ALA A 378 -9.52 -21.86 -25.64
C ALA A 378 -9.08 -22.60 -24.37
N VAL A 379 -9.18 -21.95 -23.21
CA VAL A 379 -8.79 -22.53 -21.92
C VAL A 379 -9.59 -23.80 -21.62
N MET A 380 -10.91 -23.76 -21.77
CA MET A 380 -11.75 -24.94 -21.53
C MET A 380 -11.47 -26.04 -22.55
N GLY A 381 -11.17 -25.72 -23.81
CA GLY A 381 -10.83 -26.70 -24.84
C GLY A 381 -9.49 -27.40 -24.58
N VAL A 382 -8.46 -26.65 -24.17
CA VAL A 382 -7.17 -27.22 -23.76
C VAL A 382 -7.33 -28.15 -22.56
N LEU A 383 -8.04 -27.70 -21.52
CA LEU A 383 -8.27 -28.52 -20.33
C LEU A 383 -9.11 -29.77 -20.65
N LYS A 384 -10.13 -29.68 -21.51
CA LYS A 384 -10.94 -30.84 -21.95
C LYS A 384 -10.13 -31.86 -22.75
N ALA A 385 -9.07 -31.44 -23.44
CA ALA A 385 -8.11 -32.35 -24.09
C ALA A 385 -7.17 -33.06 -23.09
N GLY A 386 -7.22 -32.68 -21.80
CA GLY A 386 -6.31 -33.13 -20.75
C GLY A 386 -4.94 -32.46 -20.77
N ALA A 387 -4.79 -31.39 -21.56
CA ALA A 387 -3.55 -30.66 -21.76
C ALA A 387 -3.40 -29.51 -20.74
N THR A 388 -2.18 -28.97 -20.63
CA THR A 388 -1.86 -27.85 -19.73
C THR A 388 -1.94 -26.54 -20.51
N PHE A 389 -2.77 -25.59 -20.06
CA PHE A 389 -2.84 -24.28 -20.72
C PHE A 389 -1.86 -23.28 -20.11
N SER A 390 -1.36 -22.40 -20.97
CA SER A 390 -0.59 -21.20 -20.59
C SER A 390 -0.90 -20.09 -21.59
N VAL A 391 -0.63 -18.85 -21.21
CA VAL A 391 -0.99 -17.65 -21.97
C VAL A 391 0.24 -16.86 -22.37
N ILE A 392 0.26 -16.40 -23.62
CA ILE A 392 1.14 -15.33 -24.10
C ILE A 392 0.28 -14.09 -24.30
N ASP A 393 0.63 -13.00 -23.65
CA ASP A 393 0.02 -11.69 -23.89
C ASP A 393 0.75 -10.99 -25.04
N PRO A 394 0.05 -10.65 -26.14
CA PRO A 394 0.61 -9.88 -27.25
C PRO A 394 1.25 -8.56 -26.83
N ALA A 395 0.85 -7.98 -25.70
CA ALA A 395 1.39 -6.73 -25.17
C ALA A 395 2.84 -6.86 -24.66
N TYR A 396 3.35 -8.08 -24.46
CA TYR A 396 4.75 -8.29 -24.06
C TYR A 396 5.71 -8.22 -25.25
N PRO A 397 6.95 -7.71 -25.06
CA PRO A 397 7.95 -7.70 -26.11
C PRO A 397 8.24 -9.10 -26.67
N PRO A 398 8.53 -9.25 -27.97
CA PRO A 398 8.82 -10.54 -28.60
C PRO A 398 9.90 -11.38 -27.89
N ASP A 399 10.98 -10.76 -27.43
CA ASP A 399 12.04 -11.44 -26.67
C ASP A 399 11.50 -12.11 -25.40
N ARG A 400 10.58 -11.45 -24.69
CA ARG A 400 9.95 -12.00 -23.49
C ARG A 400 8.99 -13.13 -23.84
N GLN A 401 8.24 -13.00 -24.94
CA GLN A 401 7.41 -14.09 -25.44
C GLN A 401 8.25 -15.33 -25.78
N ASN A 402 9.43 -15.13 -26.39
CA ASN A 402 10.37 -16.20 -26.70
C ASN A 402 10.91 -16.88 -25.43
N ILE A 403 11.17 -16.14 -24.35
CA ILE A 403 11.53 -16.75 -23.05
C ILE A 403 10.42 -17.67 -22.54
N TYR A 404 9.15 -17.23 -22.61
CA TYR A 404 8.02 -18.07 -22.17
C TYR A 404 7.93 -19.35 -23.01
N LEU A 405 8.10 -19.22 -24.33
CA LEU A 405 8.13 -20.35 -25.26
C LEU A 405 9.31 -21.30 -24.99
N GLN A 406 10.49 -20.75 -24.71
CA GLN A 406 11.69 -21.51 -24.39
C GLN A 406 11.49 -22.37 -23.15
N VAL A 407 10.85 -21.82 -22.12
CA VAL A 407 10.62 -22.53 -20.86
C VAL A 407 9.45 -23.50 -20.98
N ALA A 408 8.35 -23.09 -21.64
CA ALA A 408 7.15 -23.90 -21.78
C ALA A 408 7.32 -25.10 -22.72
N GLN A 409 8.18 -24.99 -23.74
CA GLN A 409 8.36 -26.01 -24.79
C GLN A 409 7.02 -26.57 -25.32
N PRO A 410 6.10 -25.72 -25.80
CA PRO A 410 4.75 -26.15 -26.10
C PRO A 410 4.65 -27.12 -27.28
N ARG A 411 3.64 -27.99 -27.24
CA ARG A 411 3.28 -28.90 -28.34
C ARG A 411 2.12 -28.36 -29.17
N GLY A 412 1.36 -27.40 -28.65
CA GLY A 412 0.26 -26.75 -29.35
C GLY A 412 0.29 -25.23 -29.21
N ILE A 413 -0.23 -24.53 -30.22
CA ILE A 413 -0.42 -23.07 -30.19
C ILE A 413 -1.84 -22.74 -30.62
N ILE A 414 -2.52 -21.88 -29.86
CA ILE A 414 -3.83 -21.31 -30.22
C ILE A 414 -3.67 -19.81 -30.32
N VAL A 415 -3.99 -19.24 -31.48
CA VAL A 415 -4.01 -17.79 -31.70
C VAL A 415 -5.47 -17.34 -31.71
N LEU A 416 -5.85 -16.47 -30.78
CA LEU A 416 -7.20 -15.90 -30.78
C LEU A 416 -7.31 -14.87 -31.90
N LYS A 417 -8.42 -14.87 -32.65
CA LYS A 417 -8.59 -13.92 -33.78
C LYS A 417 -8.42 -12.47 -33.36
N LYS A 418 -8.94 -12.10 -32.17
CA LYS A 418 -8.82 -10.74 -31.61
C LYS A 418 -7.40 -10.39 -31.14
N ALA A 419 -6.55 -11.38 -30.86
CA ALA A 419 -5.15 -11.16 -30.50
C ALA A 419 -4.27 -10.78 -31.71
N GLY A 420 -4.80 -10.93 -32.93
CA GLY A 420 -4.09 -10.60 -34.16
C GLY A 420 -3.20 -11.75 -34.65
N THR A 421 -1.99 -11.41 -35.09
CA THR A 421 -1.01 -12.39 -35.60
C THR A 421 0.25 -12.38 -34.75
N LEU A 422 0.94 -13.51 -34.71
CA LEU A 422 2.23 -13.62 -34.03
C LEU A 422 3.26 -12.71 -34.71
N ASN A 423 4.07 -12.02 -33.91
CA ASN A 423 5.20 -11.24 -34.42
C ASN A 423 6.16 -12.15 -35.23
N SER A 424 6.76 -11.63 -36.30
CA SER A 424 7.64 -12.40 -37.21
C SER A 424 8.83 -13.04 -36.50
N THR A 425 9.39 -12.36 -35.49
CA THR A 425 10.51 -12.89 -34.69
C THR A 425 10.07 -14.08 -33.83
N VAL A 426 8.89 -13.99 -33.21
CA VAL A 426 8.28 -15.08 -32.42
C VAL A 426 7.94 -16.27 -33.33
N ARG A 427 7.37 -16.00 -34.51
CA ARG A 427 7.08 -17.04 -35.52
C ARG A 427 8.36 -17.78 -35.94
N SER A 428 9.44 -17.03 -36.19
CA SER A 428 10.74 -17.58 -36.57
C SER A 428 11.33 -18.43 -35.43
N TYR A 429 11.22 -17.94 -34.18
CA TYR A 429 11.64 -18.70 -33.01
C TYR A 429 10.89 -20.04 -32.88
N ILE A 430 9.56 -20.03 -33.04
CA ILE A 430 8.72 -21.24 -33.00
C ILE A 430 9.17 -22.24 -34.07
N GLN A 431 9.38 -21.79 -35.31
CA GLN A 431 9.78 -22.67 -36.42
C GLN A 431 11.18 -23.25 -36.24
N ALA A 432 12.11 -22.48 -35.68
CA ALA A 432 13.50 -22.88 -35.52
C ALA A 432 13.75 -23.75 -34.27
N ASN A 433 13.01 -23.53 -33.18
CA ASN A 433 13.35 -24.07 -31.86
C ASN A 433 12.29 -25.01 -31.26
N LEU A 434 11.06 -25.06 -31.79
CA LEU A 434 9.95 -25.80 -31.18
C LEU A 434 9.39 -26.87 -32.11
N SER A 435 8.88 -27.94 -31.51
CA SER A 435 8.22 -29.06 -32.22
C SER A 435 6.70 -29.00 -32.04
N ILE A 436 6.05 -28.08 -32.74
CA ILE A 436 4.58 -27.89 -32.66
C ILE A 436 3.86 -29.02 -33.42
N LYS A 437 2.97 -29.74 -32.73
CA LYS A 437 2.09 -30.77 -33.32
C LYS A 437 0.80 -30.15 -33.90
N CYS A 438 0.27 -29.12 -33.23
CA CYS A 438 -1.02 -28.53 -33.54
C CYS A 438 -1.00 -27.00 -33.48
N GLU A 439 -1.61 -26.35 -34.45
CA GLU A 439 -1.83 -24.90 -34.45
C GLU A 439 -3.29 -24.59 -34.80
N ILE A 440 -3.93 -23.73 -34.01
CA ILE A 440 -5.23 -23.12 -34.29
C ILE A 440 -4.97 -21.64 -34.61
N PRO A 441 -4.97 -21.22 -35.89
CA PRO A 441 -4.42 -19.94 -36.30
C PRO A 441 -5.30 -18.72 -36.01
N ALA A 442 -6.60 -18.88 -35.81
CA ALA A 442 -7.52 -17.77 -35.59
C ALA A 442 -8.82 -18.21 -34.90
N LEU A 443 -8.72 -18.65 -33.64
CA LEU A 443 -9.88 -19.08 -32.86
C LEU A 443 -10.86 -17.93 -32.62
N ARG A 444 -12.14 -18.15 -32.93
CA ARG A 444 -13.24 -17.24 -32.61
C ARG A 444 -14.57 -17.98 -32.51
N ILE A 445 -15.32 -17.77 -31.43
CA ILE A 445 -16.71 -18.21 -31.31
C ILE A 445 -17.66 -17.25 -32.04
N LEU A 446 -18.72 -17.79 -32.65
CA LEU A 446 -19.75 -17.04 -33.35
C LEU A 446 -21.04 -17.01 -32.52
N GLU A 447 -21.81 -15.92 -32.65
CA GLU A 447 -23.09 -15.72 -31.96
C GLU A 447 -24.23 -16.58 -32.54
N ASP A 448 -25.37 -16.63 -31.86
CA ASP A 448 -26.62 -17.28 -32.30
C ASP A 448 -26.47 -18.77 -32.68
N ASN A 449 -25.72 -19.53 -31.89
CA ASN A 449 -25.37 -20.93 -32.17
C ASN A 449 -24.71 -21.14 -33.57
N LYS A 450 -24.03 -20.12 -34.13
CA LYS A 450 -23.30 -20.25 -35.41
C LYS A 450 -21.98 -21.02 -35.28
N GLY A 451 -21.67 -21.54 -34.09
CA GLY A 451 -20.53 -22.42 -33.82
C GLY A 451 -19.22 -21.68 -33.55
N VAL A 452 -18.09 -22.31 -33.89
CA VAL A 452 -16.74 -21.79 -33.66
C VAL A 452 -15.92 -21.92 -34.95
N LYS A 453 -15.01 -20.96 -35.18
CA LYS A 453 -14.04 -20.99 -36.28
C LYS A 453 -12.62 -21.05 -35.71
N GLY A 454 -11.78 -21.86 -36.34
CA GLY A 454 -10.38 -22.01 -35.96
C GLY A 454 -9.41 -21.27 -36.87
N GLY A 455 -9.91 -20.76 -38.00
CA GLY A 455 -9.12 -20.15 -39.07
C GLY A 455 -9.03 -21.06 -40.29
N GLU A 456 -8.59 -20.49 -41.41
CA GLU A 456 -8.61 -21.17 -42.71
C GLU A 456 -7.24 -21.72 -43.08
N ILE A 457 -7.20 -22.98 -43.51
CA ILE A 457 -6.05 -23.62 -44.16
C ILE A 457 -6.56 -24.19 -45.49
N ASP A 458 -5.87 -23.86 -46.59
CA ASP A 458 -6.29 -24.23 -47.95
C ASP A 458 -7.74 -23.84 -48.30
N GLY A 459 -8.20 -22.70 -47.77
CA GLY A 459 -9.53 -22.13 -48.02
C GLY A 459 -10.69 -22.84 -47.30
N LYS A 460 -10.41 -23.69 -46.30
CA LYS A 460 -11.42 -24.34 -45.45
C LYS A 460 -11.14 -24.08 -43.98
N ASP A 461 -12.19 -23.96 -43.17
CA ASP A 461 -12.00 -23.80 -41.72
C ASP A 461 -11.51 -25.13 -41.12
N ILE A 462 -10.55 -25.06 -40.21
CA ILE A 462 -9.95 -26.26 -39.62
C ILE A 462 -10.93 -27.12 -38.83
N PHE A 463 -12.05 -26.55 -38.35
CA PHE A 463 -13.09 -27.28 -37.64
C PHE A 463 -14.13 -27.92 -38.56
N ASP A 464 -14.08 -27.68 -39.88
CA ASP A 464 -15.05 -28.30 -40.81
C ASP A 464 -15.00 -29.84 -40.78
N ILE A 465 -13.85 -30.43 -40.44
CA ILE A 465 -13.68 -31.88 -40.30
C ILE A 465 -14.36 -32.45 -39.04
N LEU A 466 -14.79 -31.60 -38.11
CA LEU A 466 -15.39 -31.96 -36.82
C LEU A 466 -16.87 -31.56 -36.71
N ARG A 467 -17.51 -31.16 -37.81
CA ARG A 467 -18.95 -30.86 -37.80
C ARG A 467 -19.75 -32.09 -37.33
N GLY A 468 -20.72 -31.87 -36.45
CA GLY A 468 -21.57 -32.90 -35.87
C GLY A 468 -21.04 -33.49 -34.56
N PHE A 469 -19.83 -33.13 -34.13
CA PHE A 469 -19.25 -33.57 -32.87
C PHE A 469 -19.34 -32.51 -31.75
N GLU A 470 -20.05 -31.41 -31.97
CA GLU A 470 -20.14 -30.25 -31.06
C GLU A 470 -20.60 -30.65 -29.66
N SER A 471 -21.66 -31.46 -29.57
CA SER A 471 -22.25 -31.89 -28.31
C SER A 471 -21.58 -33.16 -27.72
N GLN A 472 -20.54 -33.70 -28.36
CA GLN A 472 -19.85 -34.92 -27.91
C GLN A 472 -18.67 -34.59 -26.98
N ASP A 473 -18.78 -35.02 -25.73
CA ASP A 473 -17.66 -34.99 -24.78
C ASP A 473 -16.61 -36.05 -25.12
N LEU A 474 -15.33 -35.72 -24.95
CA LEU A 474 -14.22 -36.65 -25.22
C LEU A 474 -14.05 -37.73 -24.13
N GLY A 475 -14.59 -37.53 -22.93
CA GLY A 475 -14.45 -38.46 -21.81
C GLY A 475 -13.02 -38.61 -21.28
N ILE A 476 -12.14 -37.60 -21.46
CA ILE A 476 -10.79 -37.63 -20.91
C ILE A 476 -10.85 -37.50 -19.38
N VAL A 477 -10.47 -38.56 -18.67
CA VAL A 477 -10.53 -38.61 -17.20
C VAL A 477 -9.44 -37.76 -16.58
N ILE A 478 -9.77 -36.66 -15.91
CA ILE A 478 -8.79 -35.78 -15.25
C ILE A 478 -8.82 -35.99 -13.73
N GLY A 479 -7.68 -36.31 -13.13
CA GLY A 479 -7.55 -36.45 -11.68
C GLY A 479 -6.89 -35.27 -10.98
N PRO A 480 -6.92 -35.26 -9.64
CA PRO A 480 -6.52 -34.12 -8.81
C PRO A 480 -5.07 -33.69 -9.04
N ASP A 481 -4.17 -34.62 -9.36
CA ASP A 481 -2.74 -34.34 -9.57
C ASP A 481 -2.35 -34.14 -11.04
N SER A 482 -3.31 -34.18 -11.97
CA SER A 482 -3.06 -33.82 -13.36
C SER A 482 -2.68 -32.34 -13.45
N ILE A 483 -1.74 -32.00 -14.33
CA ILE A 483 -1.30 -30.60 -14.53
C ILE A 483 -2.25 -29.88 -15.49
N GLY A 484 -2.95 -28.87 -14.98
CA GLY A 484 -3.92 -28.08 -15.75
C GLY A 484 -3.39 -26.72 -16.19
N THR A 485 -2.50 -26.11 -15.41
CA THR A 485 -2.00 -24.75 -15.66
C THR A 485 -0.47 -24.71 -15.66
N LEU A 486 0.08 -23.85 -16.52
CA LEU A 486 1.46 -23.39 -16.41
C LEU A 486 1.42 -21.86 -16.34
N SER A 487 1.89 -21.29 -15.25
CA SER A 487 1.84 -19.85 -15.00
C SER A 487 3.24 -19.29 -14.81
N PHE A 488 3.54 -18.19 -15.50
CA PHE A 488 4.82 -17.50 -15.39
C PHE A 488 4.72 -16.40 -14.34
N THR A 489 5.72 -16.35 -13.45
CA THR A 489 5.93 -15.23 -12.53
C THR A 489 6.75 -14.14 -13.22
N SER A 490 7.16 -13.10 -12.50
CA SER A 490 8.06 -12.07 -13.01
C SER A 490 9.44 -12.59 -13.36
N GLY A 491 9.90 -13.67 -12.73
CA GLY A 491 11.03 -14.43 -13.22
C GLY A 491 10.65 -15.35 -14.38
N SER A 492 11.64 -15.83 -15.14
CA SER A 492 11.43 -16.78 -16.24
C SER A 492 10.99 -18.19 -15.80
N THR A 493 10.56 -18.39 -14.56
CA THR A 493 10.26 -19.72 -14.01
C THR A 493 8.78 -20.06 -14.18
N GLY A 494 8.46 -21.13 -14.92
CA GLY A 494 7.09 -21.62 -15.10
C GLY A 494 6.62 -22.47 -13.90
N VAL A 495 5.51 -22.11 -13.27
CA VAL A 495 4.91 -22.85 -12.14
C VAL A 495 3.83 -23.80 -12.66
N ARG A 496 3.96 -25.10 -12.36
CA ARG A 496 3.04 -26.15 -12.80
C ARG A 496 1.89 -26.33 -11.80
N GLY A 497 0.71 -25.92 -12.20
CA GLY A 497 -0.47 -25.99 -11.37
C GLY A 497 -1.35 -27.22 -11.62
N ARG A 498 -1.86 -27.81 -10.53
CA ARG A 498 -2.69 -29.01 -10.53
C ARG A 498 -4.17 -28.73 -10.68
N HIS A 499 -4.92 -29.70 -11.17
CA HIS A 499 -6.39 -29.62 -11.27
C HIS A 499 -7.10 -29.53 -9.91
N PHE A 500 -6.55 -30.12 -8.85
CA PHE A 500 -7.15 -30.05 -7.51
C PHE A 500 -7.35 -28.60 -7.02
N SER A 501 -6.37 -27.72 -7.25
CA SER A 501 -6.46 -26.31 -6.87
C SER A 501 -7.59 -25.59 -7.61
N LEU A 502 -8.03 -26.11 -8.76
CA LEU A 502 -9.00 -25.43 -9.60
C LEU A 502 -10.42 -25.51 -9.07
N THR A 503 -10.75 -26.46 -8.18
CA THR A 503 -12.15 -26.70 -7.74
C THR A 503 -12.34 -26.86 -6.23
N HIS A 504 -11.33 -27.23 -5.44
CA HIS A 504 -11.55 -27.70 -4.07
C HIS A 504 -12.19 -26.67 -3.13
N TYR A 505 -11.90 -25.38 -3.27
CA TYR A 505 -12.33 -24.34 -2.32
C TYR A 505 -13.63 -23.64 -2.71
N TYR A 506 -14.14 -23.81 -3.94
CA TYR A 506 -15.35 -23.11 -4.39
C TYR A 506 -16.62 -23.46 -3.61
N PRO A 507 -16.85 -24.72 -3.18
CA PRO A 507 -17.97 -25.03 -2.30
C PRO A 507 -17.94 -24.21 -1.00
N TRP A 508 -16.76 -24.12 -0.37
CA TRP A 508 -16.58 -23.29 0.82
C TRP A 508 -16.76 -21.81 0.49
N MET A 509 -16.16 -21.31 -0.59
CA MET A 509 -16.27 -19.90 -1.00
C MET A 509 -17.72 -19.49 -1.28
N SER A 510 -18.52 -20.37 -1.88
CA SER A 510 -19.95 -20.18 -2.08
C SER A 510 -20.70 -20.03 -0.77
N GLN A 511 -20.41 -20.89 0.21
CA GLN A 511 -21.03 -20.84 1.54
C GLN A 511 -20.58 -19.62 2.35
N GLU A 512 -19.27 -19.35 2.44
CA GLU A 512 -18.67 -18.30 3.26
C GLU A 512 -19.07 -16.90 2.78
N PHE A 513 -19.10 -16.68 1.46
CA PHE A 513 -19.35 -15.35 0.88
C PHE A 513 -20.72 -15.23 0.19
N GLY A 514 -21.57 -16.24 0.31
CA GLY A 514 -22.92 -16.25 -0.27
C GLY A 514 -22.95 -16.12 -1.79
N LEU A 515 -21.99 -16.76 -2.47
CA LEU A 515 -21.89 -16.76 -3.94
C LEU A 515 -22.78 -17.84 -4.53
N SER A 516 -23.46 -17.55 -5.64
CA SER A 516 -24.35 -18.50 -6.31
C SER A 516 -24.39 -18.33 -7.82
N GLU A 517 -25.21 -19.16 -8.47
CA GLU A 517 -25.46 -19.11 -9.92
C GLU A 517 -26.12 -17.82 -10.41
N LYS A 518 -26.58 -16.96 -9.49
CA LYS A 518 -27.22 -15.67 -9.79
C LYS A 518 -26.23 -14.50 -9.85
N ASP A 519 -24.97 -14.75 -9.50
CA ASP A 519 -23.94 -13.73 -9.47
C ASP A 519 -23.41 -13.35 -10.86
N ARG A 520 -22.91 -12.12 -10.93
CA ARG A 520 -22.32 -11.49 -12.12
C ARG A 520 -20.90 -11.09 -11.77
N PHE A 521 -19.94 -11.85 -12.30
CA PHE A 521 -18.52 -11.70 -12.07
C PHE A 521 -17.88 -10.84 -13.16
N THR A 522 -16.77 -10.18 -12.84
CA THR A 522 -15.96 -9.43 -13.81
C THR A 522 -14.74 -10.22 -14.28
N MET A 523 -14.29 -9.96 -15.51
CA MET A 523 -12.99 -10.40 -16.03
C MET A 523 -12.02 -9.21 -16.09
N LEU A 524 -11.33 -8.93 -14.98
CA LEU A 524 -10.47 -7.74 -14.83
C LEU A 524 -8.99 -8.07 -14.65
N SER A 525 -8.68 -9.29 -14.22
CA SER A 525 -7.31 -9.74 -13.96
C SER A 525 -6.44 -9.75 -15.23
N GLY A 526 -5.13 -9.53 -15.07
CA GLY A 526 -4.18 -9.62 -16.18
C GLY A 526 -4.19 -11.02 -16.82
N ILE A 527 -4.22 -11.11 -18.16
CA ILE A 527 -4.47 -12.37 -18.88
C ILE A 527 -3.26 -13.33 -18.87
N ALA A 528 -2.05 -12.83 -18.69
CA ALA A 528 -0.82 -13.63 -18.65
C ALA A 528 -0.50 -14.26 -17.28
N HIS A 529 -1.27 -13.93 -16.23
CA HIS A 529 -0.97 -14.30 -14.86
C HIS A 529 -2.07 -15.16 -14.24
N ASP A 530 -1.73 -15.91 -13.19
CA ASP A 530 -2.64 -16.83 -12.53
C ASP A 530 -3.95 -16.23 -11.99
N PRO A 531 -4.08 -14.92 -11.64
CA PRO A 531 -5.36 -14.38 -11.18
C PRO A 531 -6.49 -14.50 -12.22
N ILE A 532 -6.19 -14.55 -13.53
CA ILE A 532 -7.22 -14.76 -14.57
C ILE A 532 -7.99 -16.08 -14.38
N GLN A 533 -7.33 -17.08 -13.77
CA GLN A 533 -7.95 -18.36 -13.46
C GLN A 533 -9.14 -18.17 -12.52
N ARG A 534 -9.05 -17.24 -11.56
CA ARG A 534 -10.14 -16.97 -10.62
C ARG A 534 -11.32 -16.31 -11.34
N ASP A 535 -11.06 -15.36 -12.24
CA ASP A 535 -12.10 -14.67 -13.01
C ASP A 535 -12.88 -15.65 -13.90
N ILE A 536 -12.18 -16.62 -14.52
CA ILE A 536 -12.81 -17.62 -15.39
C ILE A 536 -13.46 -18.73 -14.58
N PHE A 537 -12.73 -19.42 -13.71
CA PHE A 537 -13.20 -20.70 -13.16
C PHE A 537 -14.24 -20.55 -12.05
N THR A 538 -14.26 -19.43 -11.32
CA THR A 538 -15.23 -19.21 -10.24
C THR A 538 -16.67 -19.15 -10.77
N PRO A 539 -17.02 -18.27 -11.73
CA PRO A 539 -18.38 -18.24 -12.28
C PRO A 539 -18.75 -19.54 -13.01
N LEU A 540 -17.82 -20.15 -13.75
CA LEU A 540 -18.09 -21.40 -14.48
C LEU A 540 -18.38 -22.58 -13.54
N PHE A 541 -17.70 -22.64 -12.40
CA PHE A 541 -17.98 -23.64 -11.37
C PHE A 541 -19.37 -23.45 -10.77
N LEU A 542 -19.75 -22.20 -10.47
CA LEU A 542 -21.02 -21.86 -9.83
C LEU A 542 -22.23 -21.88 -10.78
N GLY A 543 -22.02 -21.91 -12.10
CA GLY A 543 -23.11 -21.76 -13.07
C GLY A 543 -23.60 -20.30 -13.21
N ALA A 544 -22.73 -19.33 -12.88
CA ALA A 544 -22.97 -17.88 -12.85
C ALA A 544 -22.57 -17.19 -14.17
N GLU A 545 -22.75 -15.85 -14.25
CA GLU A 545 -22.40 -15.04 -15.43
C GLU A 545 -21.00 -14.40 -15.28
N LEU A 546 -20.17 -14.43 -16.33
CA LEU A 546 -18.90 -13.70 -16.44
C LEU A 546 -19.05 -12.52 -17.42
N HIS A 547 -18.75 -11.32 -16.96
CA HIS A 547 -18.88 -10.07 -17.71
C HIS A 547 -17.49 -9.54 -18.08
N VAL A 548 -17.31 -9.26 -19.36
CA VAL A 548 -16.03 -8.84 -19.95
C VAL A 548 -16.13 -7.40 -20.44
N PRO A 549 -15.43 -6.45 -19.79
CA PRO A 549 -15.38 -5.05 -20.24
C PRO A 549 -14.43 -4.86 -21.42
N THR A 550 -14.61 -3.76 -22.15
CA THR A 550 -13.66 -3.31 -23.18
C THR A 550 -12.38 -2.73 -22.56
N SER A 551 -11.36 -2.51 -23.38
CA SER A 551 -10.15 -1.78 -22.96
C SER A 551 -10.44 -0.33 -22.57
N GLU A 552 -11.44 0.30 -23.18
CA GLU A 552 -11.87 1.67 -22.87
C GLU A 552 -12.58 1.74 -21.52
N ASP A 553 -13.51 0.82 -21.26
CA ASP A 553 -14.19 0.68 -19.96
C ASP A 553 -13.17 0.63 -18.80
N ILE A 554 -12.07 -0.09 -18.99
CA ILE A 554 -11.00 -0.21 -17.99
C ILE A 554 -10.09 1.03 -17.99
N GLY A 555 -9.63 1.48 -19.15
CA GLY A 555 -8.57 2.48 -19.25
C GLY A 555 -9.03 3.93 -18.97
N ILE A 556 -10.33 4.21 -19.11
CA ILE A 556 -10.90 5.56 -18.94
C ILE A 556 -11.33 5.74 -17.47
N PRO A 557 -10.76 6.72 -16.73
CA PRO A 557 -11.16 6.99 -15.34
C PRO A 557 -12.67 7.20 -15.20
N GLY A 558 -13.29 6.56 -14.21
CA GLY A 558 -14.73 6.60 -13.95
C GLY A 558 -15.58 5.65 -14.82
N SER A 559 -15.18 5.36 -16.06
CA SER A 559 -15.94 4.52 -17.00
C SER A 559 -16.20 3.11 -16.46
N LEU A 560 -15.20 2.50 -15.81
CA LEU A 560 -15.35 1.16 -15.23
C LEU A 560 -16.47 1.10 -14.19
N ALA A 561 -16.63 2.13 -13.36
CA ALA A 561 -17.68 2.18 -12.35
C ALA A 561 -19.07 2.28 -13.01
N THR A 562 -19.19 3.08 -14.07
CA THR A 562 -20.41 3.17 -14.89
C THR A 562 -20.75 1.83 -15.52
N TRP A 563 -19.79 1.20 -16.20
CA TRP A 563 -19.96 -0.13 -16.79
C TRP A 563 -20.37 -1.19 -15.76
N MET A 564 -19.75 -1.18 -14.57
CA MET A 564 -20.09 -2.10 -13.48
C MET A 564 -21.53 -1.90 -12.97
N ALA A 565 -21.97 -0.65 -12.85
CA ALA A 565 -23.33 -0.33 -12.43
C ALA A 565 -24.37 -0.77 -13.48
N GLU A 566 -24.14 -0.48 -14.76
CA GLU A 566 -25.01 -0.85 -15.87
C GLU A 566 -25.10 -2.37 -16.08
N SER A 567 -23.96 -3.05 -15.95
CA SER A 567 -23.88 -4.51 -16.03
C SER A 567 -24.38 -5.22 -14.75
N LYS A 568 -24.77 -4.43 -13.73
CA LYS A 568 -25.28 -4.89 -12.43
C LYS A 568 -24.35 -5.89 -11.75
N ILE A 569 -23.03 -5.65 -11.85
CA ILE A 569 -22.02 -6.54 -11.29
C ILE A 569 -22.27 -6.75 -9.80
N THR A 570 -22.17 -8.02 -9.36
CA THR A 570 -22.36 -8.41 -7.95
C THR A 570 -21.07 -8.85 -7.28
N VAL A 571 -20.11 -9.36 -8.06
CA VAL A 571 -18.82 -9.84 -7.57
C VAL A 571 -17.70 -9.33 -8.46
N THR A 572 -16.62 -8.84 -7.87
CA THR A 572 -15.44 -8.42 -8.63
C THR A 572 -14.15 -8.93 -8.00
N HIS A 573 -13.18 -9.19 -8.85
CA HIS A 573 -11.84 -9.61 -8.51
C HIS A 573 -10.86 -8.51 -8.89
N LEU A 574 -10.09 -8.02 -7.92
CA LEU A 574 -9.25 -6.85 -8.08
C LEU A 574 -7.84 -7.10 -7.53
N THR A 575 -6.87 -6.43 -8.12
CA THR A 575 -5.65 -6.02 -7.40
C THR A 575 -5.92 -4.67 -6.75
N PRO A 576 -5.17 -4.27 -5.71
CA PRO A 576 -5.27 -2.91 -5.16
C PRO A 576 -5.15 -1.82 -6.24
N ALA A 577 -4.21 -1.99 -7.19
CA ALA A 577 -4.06 -1.07 -8.33
C ALA A 577 -5.31 -1.01 -9.23
N MET A 578 -5.94 -2.14 -9.54
CA MET A 578 -7.18 -2.14 -10.31
C MET A 578 -8.34 -1.50 -9.53
N GLY A 579 -8.40 -1.69 -8.21
CA GLY A 579 -9.38 -1.01 -7.35
C GLY A 579 -9.17 0.51 -7.28
N GLN A 580 -7.93 0.97 -7.35
CA GLN A 580 -7.62 2.39 -7.46
C GLN A 580 -8.06 2.96 -8.80
N LEU A 581 -7.84 2.24 -9.90
CA LEU A 581 -8.32 2.61 -11.23
C LEU A 581 -9.86 2.67 -11.27
N LEU A 582 -10.54 1.66 -10.69
CA LEU A 582 -12.00 1.63 -10.57
C LEU A 582 -12.53 2.86 -9.81
N SER A 583 -11.84 3.29 -8.77
CA SER A 583 -12.24 4.43 -7.93
C SER A 583 -11.61 5.76 -8.36
N ALA A 584 -10.90 5.81 -9.47
CA ALA A 584 -10.28 7.03 -9.98
C ALA A 584 -11.33 7.89 -10.69
N ASN A 585 -11.63 9.07 -10.13
CA ASN A 585 -12.61 10.03 -10.67
C ASN A 585 -14.01 9.41 -10.93
N ALA A 586 -14.33 8.30 -10.28
CA ALA A 586 -15.63 7.66 -10.37
C ALA A 586 -16.64 8.39 -9.49
N SER A 587 -17.79 8.72 -10.07
CA SER A 587 -18.96 9.29 -9.36
C SER A 587 -20.16 8.36 -9.39
N THR A 588 -20.18 7.35 -10.27
CA THR A 588 -21.28 6.41 -10.40
C THR A 588 -21.28 5.39 -9.25
N PRO A 589 -22.36 5.31 -8.45
CA PRO A 589 -22.48 4.29 -7.41
C PRO A 589 -22.76 2.91 -8.01
N ILE A 590 -22.28 1.85 -7.35
CA ILE A 590 -22.42 0.45 -7.78
C ILE A 590 -23.20 -0.32 -6.69
N PRO A 591 -24.52 -0.08 -6.54
CA PRO A 591 -25.30 -0.63 -5.44
C PRO A 591 -25.47 -2.15 -5.52
N SER A 592 -25.30 -2.74 -6.72
CA SER A 592 -25.37 -4.20 -6.95
C SER A 592 -24.16 -4.96 -6.41
N LEU A 593 -23.03 -4.29 -6.19
CA LEU A 593 -21.80 -4.96 -5.80
C LEU A 593 -21.90 -5.44 -4.34
N ARG A 594 -21.76 -6.76 -4.14
CA ARG A 594 -21.86 -7.41 -2.82
C ARG A 594 -20.50 -7.85 -2.28
N ASN A 595 -19.62 -8.35 -3.15
CA ASN A 595 -18.31 -8.85 -2.76
C ASN A 595 -17.21 -8.32 -3.69
N ALA A 596 -16.13 -7.78 -3.12
CA ALA A 596 -14.92 -7.41 -3.84
C ALA A 596 -13.70 -8.11 -3.25
N PHE A 597 -13.08 -9.00 -4.03
CA PHE A 597 -11.92 -9.78 -3.61
C PHE A 597 -10.63 -9.11 -4.09
N PHE A 598 -9.79 -8.69 -3.15
CA PHE A 598 -8.49 -8.09 -3.43
C PHE A 598 -7.38 -9.11 -3.25
N VAL A 599 -6.43 -9.19 -4.18
CA VAL A 599 -5.26 -10.07 -4.08
C VAL A 599 -4.06 -9.47 -4.82
N GLY A 600 -2.87 -9.96 -4.50
CA GLY A 600 -1.67 -9.74 -5.30
C GLY A 600 -0.77 -8.61 -4.79
N ASP A 601 -1.26 -7.74 -3.92
CA ASP A 601 -0.47 -6.67 -3.30
C ASP A 601 -1.02 -6.29 -1.91
N ILE A 602 -0.33 -5.38 -1.22
CA ILE A 602 -0.77 -4.78 0.03
C ILE A 602 -2.08 -4.02 -0.22
N LEU A 603 -3.13 -4.40 0.51
CA LEU A 603 -4.40 -3.67 0.52
C LEU A 603 -4.39 -2.66 1.67
N THR A 604 -4.79 -1.41 1.37
CA THR A 604 -4.85 -0.36 2.38
C THR A 604 -6.27 0.00 2.78
N LYS A 605 -6.41 0.56 4.00
CA LYS A 605 -7.64 1.19 4.49
C LYS A 605 -8.15 2.29 3.55
N ARG A 606 -7.24 3.02 2.89
CA ARG A 606 -7.60 4.05 1.90
C ARG A 606 -8.30 3.42 0.69
N ASP A 607 -7.75 2.34 0.14
CA ASP A 607 -8.34 1.62 -1.00
C ASP A 607 -9.74 1.10 -0.65
N CYS A 608 -9.88 0.53 0.54
CA CYS A 608 -11.16 0.02 1.04
C CYS A 608 -12.22 1.12 1.15
N ASN A 609 -11.87 2.24 1.77
CA ASN A 609 -12.77 3.40 1.89
C ASN A 609 -13.19 3.96 0.53
N ARG A 610 -12.27 4.04 -0.44
CA ARG A 610 -12.58 4.53 -1.80
C ARG A 610 -13.61 3.65 -2.49
N LEU A 611 -13.47 2.33 -2.39
CA LEU A 611 -14.43 1.40 -2.98
C LEU A 611 -15.79 1.44 -2.26
N GLN A 612 -15.81 1.42 -0.92
CA GLN A 612 -17.06 1.43 -0.16
C GLN A 612 -17.86 2.72 -0.31
N ARG A 613 -17.22 3.85 -0.66
CA ARG A 613 -17.94 5.09 -1.04
C ARG A 613 -18.78 4.91 -2.32
N LEU A 614 -18.28 4.14 -3.29
CA LEU A 614 -19.01 3.83 -4.53
C LEU A 614 -20.01 2.69 -4.32
N ALA A 615 -19.67 1.73 -3.44
CA ALA A 615 -20.42 0.52 -3.22
C ALA A 615 -20.59 0.23 -1.71
N PRO A 616 -21.52 0.91 -1.02
CA PRO A 616 -21.65 0.84 0.44
C PRO A 616 -22.09 -0.54 0.97
N ASN A 617 -22.72 -1.35 0.11
CA ASN A 617 -23.18 -2.70 0.43
C ASN A 617 -22.12 -3.78 0.16
N THR A 618 -20.92 -3.41 -0.27
CA THR A 618 -19.87 -4.36 -0.62
C THR A 618 -19.04 -4.77 0.59
N ALA A 619 -18.97 -6.08 0.85
CA ALA A 619 -17.93 -6.68 1.66
C ALA A 619 -16.61 -6.71 0.86
N ILE A 620 -15.51 -6.31 1.49
CA ILE A 620 -14.18 -6.35 0.89
C ILE A 620 -13.43 -7.52 1.50
N ILE A 621 -12.91 -8.42 0.67
CA ILE A 621 -12.19 -9.60 1.11
C ILE A 621 -10.73 -9.41 0.68
N ASN A 622 -9.86 -9.12 1.63
CA ASN A 622 -8.42 -9.14 1.37
C ASN A 622 -7.96 -10.59 1.31
N MET A 623 -7.26 -10.97 0.26
CA MET A 623 -6.76 -12.32 0.06
C MET A 623 -5.24 -12.31 -0.11
N TYR A 624 -4.58 -13.33 0.42
CA TYR A 624 -3.15 -13.52 0.27
C TYR A 624 -2.84 -14.88 -0.37
N GLY A 625 -1.78 -14.90 -1.17
CA GLY A 625 -1.29 -16.06 -1.89
C GLY A 625 -0.17 -15.70 -2.87
N THR A 626 0.45 -16.75 -3.41
CA THR A 626 1.48 -16.68 -4.44
C THR A 626 1.09 -17.63 -5.58
N THR A 627 1.75 -17.52 -6.73
CA THR A 627 1.45 -18.40 -7.88
C THR A 627 1.70 -19.88 -7.52
N GLU A 628 2.67 -20.14 -6.65
CA GLU A 628 3.09 -21.45 -6.14
C GLU A 628 2.07 -22.07 -5.17
N THR A 629 1.32 -21.25 -4.45
CA THR A 629 0.19 -21.72 -3.64
C THR A 629 -1.05 -22.02 -4.47
N GLN A 630 -0.99 -21.71 -5.77
CA GLN A 630 -2.08 -21.75 -6.74
C GLN A 630 -3.30 -20.95 -6.26
N ARG A 631 -3.32 -19.67 -6.63
CA ARG A 631 -4.35 -18.68 -6.24
C ARG A 631 -4.19 -18.25 -4.76
N SER A 632 -5.19 -17.54 -4.24
CA SER A 632 -5.24 -17.11 -2.85
C SER A 632 -5.57 -18.26 -1.90
N VAL A 633 -4.95 -18.22 -0.72
CA VAL A 633 -4.98 -19.30 0.29
C VAL A 633 -5.39 -18.82 1.68
N SER A 634 -5.43 -17.51 1.90
CA SER A 634 -5.98 -16.88 3.10
C SER A 634 -6.89 -15.72 2.77
N TYR A 635 -7.63 -15.29 3.78
CA TYR A 635 -8.53 -14.15 3.67
C TYR A 635 -8.68 -13.38 4.98
N PHE A 636 -8.97 -12.08 4.85
CA PHE A 636 -9.47 -11.20 5.90
C PHE A 636 -10.68 -10.42 5.36
N THR A 637 -11.81 -10.51 6.04
CA THR A 637 -13.07 -9.90 5.60
C THR A 637 -13.28 -8.56 6.28
N ILE A 638 -13.55 -7.55 5.46
CA ILE A 638 -14.01 -6.23 5.86
C ILE A 638 -15.52 -6.17 5.56
N PRO A 639 -16.37 -6.00 6.58
CA PRO A 639 -17.81 -5.97 6.41
C PRO A 639 -18.27 -4.75 5.59
N PRO A 640 -19.47 -4.80 4.97
CA PRO A 640 -20.07 -3.67 4.28
C PRO A 640 -20.19 -2.43 5.17
N LEU A 641 -19.93 -1.26 4.61
CA LEU A 641 -20.06 0.03 5.29
C LEU A 641 -21.48 0.24 5.84
N SER A 642 -22.50 -0.23 5.12
CA SER A 642 -23.90 -0.18 5.54
C SER A 642 -24.20 -1.00 6.80
N SER A 643 -23.38 -2.01 7.12
CA SER A 643 -23.55 -2.88 8.29
C SER A 643 -22.65 -2.51 9.47
N ALA A 644 -21.44 -2.03 9.21
CA ALA A 644 -20.41 -1.77 10.23
C ALA A 644 -19.59 -0.51 9.88
N PRO A 645 -20.18 0.70 10.05
CA PRO A 645 -19.60 1.96 9.55
C PRO A 645 -18.26 2.33 10.20
N THR A 646 -17.99 1.84 11.41
CA THR A 646 -16.79 2.14 12.19
C THR A 646 -15.71 1.05 12.10
N PHE A 647 -15.94 -0.06 11.40
CA PHE A 647 -15.01 -1.19 11.37
C PHE A 647 -13.63 -0.80 10.84
N LEU A 648 -13.58 -0.11 9.69
CA LEU A 648 -12.31 0.34 9.12
C LEU A 648 -11.59 1.36 10.00
N ALA A 649 -12.32 2.14 10.81
CA ALA A 649 -11.72 3.15 11.68
C ALA A 649 -10.79 2.52 12.72
N SER A 650 -11.13 1.33 13.23
CA SER A 650 -10.32 0.58 14.20
C SER A 650 -9.21 -0.28 13.58
N GLN A 651 -9.20 -0.43 12.24
CA GLN A 651 -8.13 -1.14 11.55
C GLN A 651 -6.92 -0.25 11.31
N LYS A 652 -5.74 -0.88 11.32
CA LYS A 652 -4.49 -0.30 10.82
C LYS A 652 -4.59 0.01 9.33
N ASP A 653 -3.65 0.80 8.82
CA ASP A 653 -3.66 1.21 7.41
C ASP A 653 -3.44 0.04 6.46
N VAL A 654 -2.59 -0.93 6.83
CA VAL A 654 -2.38 -2.16 6.07
C VAL A 654 -3.35 -3.24 6.56
N ILE A 655 -4.13 -3.80 5.63
CA ILE A 655 -5.07 -4.88 5.93
C ILE A 655 -4.32 -6.21 6.07
N PRO A 656 -4.55 -7.02 7.13
CA PRO A 656 -3.86 -8.28 7.35
C PRO A 656 -4.08 -9.30 6.23
N ALA A 657 -3.16 -10.26 6.09
CA ALA A 657 -3.34 -11.44 5.24
C ALA A 657 -4.45 -12.37 5.78
N GLY A 658 -4.75 -12.25 7.07
CA GLY A 658 -5.87 -12.91 7.73
C GLY A 658 -5.56 -14.36 8.08
N LYS A 659 -6.54 -15.24 7.91
CA LYS A 659 -6.45 -16.66 8.27
C LYS A 659 -6.57 -17.56 7.04
N GLY A 660 -6.06 -18.78 7.16
CA GLY A 660 -6.17 -19.78 6.10
C GLY A 660 -7.62 -20.07 5.73
N MET A 661 -7.86 -20.33 4.44
CA MET A 661 -9.13 -20.85 3.95
C MET A 661 -9.40 -22.27 4.48
N GLN A 662 -10.57 -22.84 4.20
CA GLN A 662 -10.86 -24.23 4.58
C GLN A 662 -9.75 -25.17 4.07
N ASN A 663 -9.21 -25.99 4.97
CA ASN A 663 -8.11 -26.93 4.70
C ASN A 663 -6.79 -26.27 4.25
N VAL A 664 -6.57 -25.02 4.63
CA VAL A 664 -5.32 -24.29 4.39
C VAL A 664 -4.84 -23.66 5.69
N GLN A 665 -3.54 -23.70 5.94
CA GLN A 665 -2.92 -23.12 7.13
C GLN A 665 -1.79 -22.16 6.75
N LEU A 666 -1.76 -21.03 7.44
CA LEU A 666 -0.64 -20.10 7.41
C LEU A 666 0.15 -20.34 8.68
N LEU A 667 1.34 -20.93 8.52
CA LEU A 667 2.26 -21.26 9.61
C LEU A 667 3.34 -20.19 9.65
N VAL A 668 3.40 -19.38 10.72
CA VAL A 668 4.52 -18.47 10.95
C VAL A 668 5.58 -19.24 11.72
N VAL A 669 6.70 -19.51 11.07
CA VAL A 669 7.79 -20.36 11.59
C VAL A 669 8.97 -19.49 12.01
N ASN A 670 9.58 -19.82 13.14
CA ASN A 670 10.74 -19.10 13.64
C ASN A 670 11.92 -19.27 12.67
N ARG A 671 12.56 -18.15 12.33
CA ARG A 671 13.65 -18.08 11.33
C ARG A 671 14.94 -18.75 11.78
N HIS A 672 15.17 -18.84 13.08
CA HIS A 672 16.37 -19.39 13.68
C HIS A 672 16.16 -20.81 14.21
N ASN A 673 14.91 -21.27 14.29
CA ASN A 673 14.54 -22.63 14.65
C ASN A 673 13.29 -23.09 13.88
N MET A 674 13.50 -23.82 12.78
CA MET A 674 12.44 -24.27 11.88
C MET A 674 11.44 -25.26 12.50
N ASN A 675 11.79 -25.86 13.65
CA ASN A 675 10.92 -26.81 14.36
C ASN A 675 9.93 -26.13 15.31
N VAL A 676 9.95 -24.79 15.40
CA VAL A 676 9.14 -24.02 16.34
C VAL A 676 8.27 -23.02 15.59
N LEU A 677 6.96 -23.06 15.86
CA LEU A 677 6.04 -22.01 15.44
C LEU A 677 6.27 -20.74 16.26
N CYS A 678 6.12 -19.60 15.61
CA CYS A 678 6.16 -18.31 16.27
C CYS A 678 4.96 -18.13 17.20
N GLY A 679 5.18 -17.49 18.35
CA GLY A 679 4.11 -17.05 19.24
C GLY A 679 3.34 -15.85 18.69
N VAL A 680 2.24 -15.47 19.36
CA VAL A 680 1.51 -14.23 19.04
C VAL A 680 2.46 -13.04 19.15
N GLY A 681 2.47 -12.17 18.13
CA GLY A 681 3.33 -10.98 18.05
C GLY A 681 4.75 -11.20 17.53
N GLU A 682 5.24 -12.44 17.50
CA GLU A 682 6.61 -12.77 17.06
C GLU A 682 6.76 -12.73 15.54
N ILE A 683 7.86 -12.14 15.05
CA ILE A 683 8.16 -12.11 13.62
C ILE A 683 8.81 -13.43 13.19
N GLY A 684 8.21 -14.07 12.20
CA GLY A 684 8.75 -15.27 11.55
C GLY A 684 8.52 -15.25 10.04
N GLU A 685 8.91 -16.34 9.39
CA GLU A 685 8.63 -16.56 7.96
C GLU A 685 7.30 -17.30 7.79
N ILE A 686 6.51 -16.88 6.81
CA ILE A 686 5.21 -17.50 6.50
C ILE A 686 5.43 -18.73 5.63
N TYR A 687 4.87 -19.86 6.07
CA TYR A 687 4.74 -21.09 5.29
C TYR A 687 3.25 -21.37 5.05
N VAL A 688 2.93 -21.85 3.85
CA VAL A 688 1.56 -22.24 3.50
C VAL A 688 1.48 -23.76 3.44
N ARG A 689 0.64 -24.35 4.29
CA ARG A 689 0.29 -25.77 4.25
C ARG A 689 -1.07 -25.93 3.59
N ALA A 690 -1.13 -26.61 2.46
CA ALA A 690 -2.39 -26.78 1.72
C ALA A 690 -2.39 -28.00 0.80
N GLY A 691 -3.56 -28.62 0.63
CA GLY A 691 -3.78 -29.66 -0.38
C GLY A 691 -3.68 -29.15 -1.82
N GLY A 692 -3.86 -27.83 -2.04
CA GLY A 692 -3.89 -27.17 -3.34
C GLY A 692 -2.57 -26.61 -3.88
N LEU A 693 -1.42 -26.85 -3.23
CA LEU A 693 -0.13 -26.32 -3.69
C LEU A 693 0.24 -26.76 -5.11
N ALA A 694 1.02 -25.96 -5.83
CA ALA A 694 1.52 -26.32 -7.16
C ALA A 694 2.34 -27.61 -7.12
N GLU A 695 2.51 -28.26 -8.28
CA GLU A 695 3.41 -29.41 -8.37
C GLU A 695 4.86 -28.98 -8.15
N GLY A 696 5.21 -27.81 -8.67
CA GLY A 696 6.54 -27.21 -8.55
C GLY A 696 6.86 -26.35 -9.75
N TYR A 697 8.13 -25.97 -9.88
CA TYR A 697 8.63 -25.25 -11.04
C TYR A 697 8.95 -26.23 -12.18
N LEU A 698 8.68 -25.82 -13.42
CA LEU A 698 8.99 -26.57 -14.64
C LEU A 698 10.51 -26.57 -14.84
N GLN A 699 11.11 -27.77 -14.99
CA GLN A 699 12.55 -27.98 -15.24
C GLN A 699 13.50 -27.41 -14.15
N LEU A 700 13.00 -27.20 -12.93
CA LEU A 700 13.76 -26.68 -11.79
C LEU A 700 13.50 -27.52 -10.54
N GLU A 701 13.91 -28.78 -10.57
CA GLU A 701 13.65 -29.75 -9.51
C GLU A 701 14.37 -29.42 -8.19
N GLN A 702 15.53 -28.77 -8.26
CA GLN A 702 16.26 -28.34 -7.07
C GLN A 702 15.51 -27.22 -6.33
N VAL A 703 15.15 -26.14 -7.05
CA VAL A 703 14.36 -25.03 -6.50
C VAL A 703 13.00 -25.51 -5.98
N THR A 704 12.39 -26.47 -6.70
CA THR A 704 11.14 -27.11 -6.25
C THR A 704 11.32 -27.79 -4.89
N ARG A 705 12.39 -28.57 -4.69
CA ARG A 705 12.66 -29.23 -3.40
C ARG A 705 12.98 -28.25 -2.28
N GLU A 706 13.61 -27.13 -2.59
CA GLU A 706 13.94 -26.08 -1.60
C GLU A 706 12.71 -25.29 -1.13
N LYS A 707 11.71 -25.12 -2.01
CA LYS A 707 10.51 -24.29 -1.74
C LYS A 707 9.26 -25.10 -1.37
N PHE A 708 9.09 -26.30 -1.92
CA PHE A 708 7.97 -27.21 -1.65
C PHE A 708 8.45 -28.36 -0.77
N LEU A 709 8.31 -28.17 0.53
CA LEU A 709 8.87 -29.02 1.55
C LEU A 709 7.82 -30.02 2.05
N THR A 710 8.27 -31.16 2.56
CA THR A 710 7.40 -32.07 3.32
C THR A 710 7.05 -31.43 4.66
N ASN A 711 5.84 -31.65 5.17
CA ASN A 711 5.50 -31.19 6.51
C ASN A 711 6.36 -31.91 7.58
N TRP A 712 7.37 -31.23 8.11
CA TRP A 712 8.27 -31.78 9.13
C TRP A 712 7.67 -31.76 10.54
N PHE A 713 6.55 -31.06 10.76
CA PHE A 713 5.89 -31.04 12.08
C PHE A 713 5.21 -32.37 12.45
N SER A 714 4.94 -33.26 11.49
CA SER A 714 4.18 -34.49 11.69
C SER A 714 5.03 -35.78 11.71
N ASP A 715 6.37 -35.68 11.72
CA ASP A 715 7.34 -36.80 11.84
C ASP A 715 7.05 -38.03 10.92
N GLY A 716 6.35 -37.83 9.81
CA GLY A 716 5.95 -38.92 8.91
C GLY A 716 4.98 -39.96 9.52
N LYS A 717 4.40 -39.70 10.70
CA LYS A 717 3.46 -40.61 11.39
C LYS A 717 2.10 -40.75 10.70
N ASN A 718 1.81 -39.90 9.72
CA ASN A 718 0.61 -39.97 8.88
C ASN A 718 0.82 -40.80 7.60
N LYS A 719 1.75 -41.78 7.61
CA LYS A 719 1.85 -42.83 6.58
C LYS A 719 0.96 -44.03 6.91
N ASN A 720 -0.30 -43.79 7.27
CA ASN A 720 -1.29 -44.87 7.17
C ASN A 720 -1.73 -44.90 5.71
N ASP A 721 -1.08 -45.77 4.94
CA ASP A 721 -1.33 -46.09 3.52
C ASP A 721 -2.68 -46.78 3.26
N ASP A 722 -3.69 -46.56 4.10
CA ASP A 722 -5.02 -47.18 4.02
C ASP A 722 -6.11 -46.16 3.65
N ASP A 723 -5.92 -45.39 2.58
CA ASP A 723 -7.08 -44.77 1.90
C ASP A 723 -7.66 -45.78 0.90
N GLU A 724 -8.79 -46.33 1.31
CA GLU A 724 -9.61 -47.34 0.63
C GLU A 724 -9.77 -47.14 -0.88
N LYS A 725 -9.76 -48.29 -1.58
CA LYS A 725 -10.05 -48.50 -3.00
C LYS A 725 -11.43 -47.95 -3.39
N GLY A 726 -11.55 -46.66 -3.64
CA GLY A 726 -12.69 -46.15 -4.40
C GLY A 726 -12.59 -46.57 -5.87
N SER A 727 -13.74 -46.76 -6.52
CA SER A 727 -13.85 -47.24 -7.90
C SER A 727 -13.79 -46.12 -8.95
N GLU A 728 -13.59 -44.87 -8.54
CA GLU A 728 -13.62 -43.72 -9.43
C GLU A 728 -12.40 -43.68 -10.36
N GLU A 729 -12.63 -43.50 -11.66
CA GLU A 729 -11.60 -43.57 -12.71
C GLU A 729 -10.45 -42.56 -12.51
N TRP A 730 -10.74 -41.40 -11.91
CA TRP A 730 -9.75 -40.35 -11.68
C TRP A 730 -8.68 -40.74 -10.64
N ARG A 731 -8.93 -41.77 -9.80
CA ARG A 731 -7.95 -42.25 -8.82
C ARG A 731 -6.66 -42.75 -9.47
N ALA A 732 -6.71 -43.19 -10.74
CA ALA A 732 -5.52 -43.56 -11.50
C ALA A 732 -4.51 -42.40 -11.66
N TYR A 733 -4.96 -41.14 -11.46
CA TYR A 733 -4.15 -39.93 -11.56
C TYR A 733 -4.01 -39.20 -10.22
N TRP A 734 -4.24 -39.89 -9.11
CA TRP A 734 -3.99 -39.37 -7.77
C TRP A 734 -2.72 -40.00 -7.19
N LYS A 735 -1.77 -39.17 -6.77
CA LYS A 735 -0.47 -39.56 -6.22
C LYS A 735 -0.52 -39.79 -4.70
N GLY A 736 -1.71 -39.92 -4.11
CA GLY A 736 -1.93 -40.11 -2.68
C GLY A 736 -1.95 -38.81 -1.87
N LYS A 737 -2.02 -38.94 -0.54
CA LYS A 737 -1.97 -37.81 0.40
C LYS A 737 -0.60 -37.11 0.33
N ARG A 738 -0.60 -35.79 0.16
CA ARG A 738 0.63 -34.99 0.03
C ARG A 738 0.64 -33.81 1.00
N ASP A 739 1.08 -34.10 2.22
CA ASP A 739 1.25 -33.08 3.26
C ASP A 739 2.51 -32.24 3.01
N ARG A 740 2.32 -31.13 2.29
CA ARG A 740 3.39 -30.24 1.84
C ARG A 740 3.24 -28.83 2.39
N LEU A 741 4.38 -28.20 2.64
CA LEU A 741 4.56 -26.81 3.02
C LEU A 741 5.21 -26.05 1.86
N TYR A 742 4.71 -24.86 1.56
CA TYR A 742 5.35 -23.93 0.65
C TYR A 742 6.01 -22.78 1.41
N LYS A 743 7.32 -22.58 1.18
CA LYS A 743 8.13 -21.50 1.76
C LYS A 743 7.94 -20.22 0.95
N THR A 744 7.19 -19.25 1.47
CA THR A 744 6.76 -18.06 0.70
C THR A 744 7.85 -17.00 0.54
N GLY A 745 8.80 -16.93 1.47
CA GLY A 745 9.76 -15.84 1.60
C GLY A 745 9.18 -14.55 2.22
N ASP A 746 7.89 -14.55 2.60
CA ASP A 746 7.25 -13.42 3.27
C ASP A 746 7.44 -13.51 4.78
N LEU A 747 7.68 -12.37 5.43
CA LEU A 747 7.73 -12.23 6.88
C LEU A 747 6.36 -11.83 7.42
N GLY A 748 5.97 -12.46 8.53
CA GLY A 748 4.71 -12.14 9.19
C GLY A 748 4.72 -12.48 10.66
N ARG A 749 3.60 -12.15 11.31
CA ARG A 749 3.35 -12.47 12.72
C ARG A 749 1.87 -12.71 12.96
N TYR A 750 1.57 -13.50 13.98
CA TYR A 750 0.20 -13.70 14.44
C TYR A 750 -0.29 -12.53 15.29
N ARG A 751 -1.54 -12.13 15.07
CA ARG A 751 -2.31 -11.28 15.97
C ARG A 751 -2.95 -12.12 17.09
N PRO A 752 -3.42 -11.49 18.18
CA PRO A 752 -4.11 -12.19 19.27
C PRO A 752 -5.39 -12.92 18.85
N ASP A 753 -5.97 -12.56 17.71
CA ASP A 753 -7.14 -13.22 17.11
C ASP A 753 -6.77 -14.36 16.13
N GLY A 754 -5.48 -14.70 16.01
CA GLY A 754 -4.97 -15.72 15.11
C GLY A 754 -4.77 -15.27 13.65
N ASN A 755 -5.19 -14.06 13.27
CA ASN A 755 -4.93 -13.53 11.94
C ASN A 755 -3.44 -13.23 11.73
N VAL A 756 -2.94 -13.42 10.52
CA VAL A 756 -1.55 -13.13 10.15
C VAL A 756 -1.44 -11.73 9.56
N GLU A 757 -0.52 -10.93 10.10
CA GLU A 757 -0.05 -9.67 9.52
C GLU A 757 1.22 -9.93 8.72
N CYS A 758 1.29 -9.43 7.48
CA CYS A 758 2.55 -9.40 6.72
C CYS A 758 3.37 -8.18 7.16
N VAL A 759 4.62 -8.41 7.54
CA VAL A 759 5.55 -7.37 8.01
C VAL A 759 6.51 -6.96 6.89
N GLY A 760 6.82 -7.88 5.96
CA GLY A 760 7.73 -7.60 4.86
C GLY A 760 8.15 -8.88 4.14
N ARG A 761 9.33 -8.85 3.53
CA ARG A 761 9.95 -10.01 2.89
C ARG A 761 11.31 -10.32 3.48
N ALA A 762 11.65 -11.61 3.48
CA ALA A 762 12.93 -12.11 3.95
C ALA A 762 14.03 -12.03 2.86
N ASP A 763 13.64 -11.82 1.61
CA ASP A 763 14.52 -11.69 0.44
C ASP A 763 14.27 -10.38 -0.33
N ASP A 764 14.97 -10.18 -1.45
CA ASP A 764 14.92 -8.97 -2.27
C ASP A 764 13.70 -8.90 -3.23
N GLN A 765 12.74 -9.83 -3.13
CA GLN A 765 11.54 -9.76 -3.96
C GLN A 765 10.59 -8.68 -3.45
N ILE A 766 9.85 -8.09 -4.38
CA ILE A 766 8.92 -7.01 -4.08
C ILE A 766 7.64 -7.21 -4.89
N LYS A 767 6.55 -6.60 -4.43
CA LYS A 767 5.31 -6.48 -5.18
C LYS A 767 5.08 -4.99 -5.44
N ILE A 768 4.86 -4.61 -6.70
CA ILE A 768 4.52 -3.25 -7.09
C ILE A 768 3.30 -3.34 -8.02
N ARG A 769 2.20 -2.67 -7.63
CA ARG A 769 0.95 -2.59 -8.41
C ARG A 769 0.35 -3.98 -8.73
N GLY A 770 0.55 -4.94 -7.83
CA GLY A 770 0.12 -6.33 -8.00
C GLY A 770 1.00 -7.19 -8.91
N PHE A 771 2.09 -6.64 -9.46
CA PHE A 771 3.12 -7.42 -10.13
C PHE A 771 4.20 -7.82 -9.12
N ARG A 772 4.54 -9.10 -9.09
CA ARG A 772 5.78 -9.55 -8.46
C ARG A 772 6.93 -8.99 -9.30
N ILE A 773 7.99 -8.51 -8.68
CA ILE A 773 9.18 -8.02 -9.38
C ILE A 773 10.41 -8.57 -8.64
N GLU A 774 11.32 -9.15 -9.40
CA GLU A 774 12.60 -9.66 -8.91
C GLU A 774 13.65 -8.58 -9.15
N LEU A 775 14.07 -7.85 -8.10
CA LEU A 775 15.07 -6.78 -8.24
C LEU A 775 16.37 -7.30 -8.86
N GLY A 776 16.75 -8.53 -8.50
CA GLY A 776 17.93 -9.20 -9.07
C GLY A 776 17.85 -9.47 -10.58
N GLU A 777 16.65 -9.64 -11.16
CA GLU A 777 16.51 -9.82 -12.62
C GLU A 777 16.85 -8.52 -13.36
N ILE A 778 16.39 -7.38 -12.81
CA ILE A 778 16.73 -6.04 -13.31
C ILE A 778 18.24 -5.84 -13.22
N ASP A 779 18.82 -6.14 -12.05
CA ASP A 779 20.25 -5.95 -11.80
C ASP A 779 21.13 -6.84 -12.69
N THR A 780 20.67 -8.06 -12.95
CA THR A 780 21.32 -9.01 -13.87
C THR A 780 21.36 -8.46 -15.29
N HIS A 781 20.22 -7.98 -15.83
CA HIS A 781 20.21 -7.39 -17.16
C HIS A 781 21.03 -6.11 -17.24
N LEU A 782 20.92 -5.22 -16.24
CA LEU A 782 21.75 -4.01 -16.15
C LEU A 782 23.25 -4.33 -16.12
N SER A 783 23.66 -5.40 -15.43
CA SER A 783 25.08 -5.80 -15.34
C SER A 783 25.65 -6.29 -16.67
N GLN A 784 24.79 -6.71 -17.61
CA GLN A 784 25.19 -7.15 -18.95
C GLN A 784 25.32 -5.99 -19.93
N HIS A 785 24.90 -4.78 -19.55
CA HIS A 785 24.99 -3.61 -20.40
C HIS A 785 26.45 -3.14 -20.53
N PRO A 786 27.01 -2.96 -21.75
CA PRO A 786 28.45 -2.71 -21.96
C PRO A 786 29.01 -1.50 -21.20
N LEU A 787 28.18 -0.48 -20.99
CA LEU A 787 28.56 0.79 -20.35
C LEU A 787 28.22 0.86 -18.85
N VAL A 788 27.73 -0.23 -18.24
CA VAL A 788 27.40 -0.30 -16.80
C VAL A 788 28.37 -1.24 -16.09
N ARG A 789 29.13 -0.71 -15.12
CA ARG A 789 30.15 -1.44 -14.36
C ARG A 789 29.57 -2.15 -13.14
N GLU A 790 28.74 -1.44 -12.38
CA GLU A 790 28.07 -1.92 -11.16
C GLU A 790 26.64 -1.37 -11.15
N ASN A 791 25.70 -2.10 -10.56
CA ASN A 791 24.34 -1.61 -10.38
C ASN A 791 23.67 -2.23 -9.14
N VAL A 792 22.63 -1.57 -8.64
CA VAL A 792 21.71 -2.11 -7.64
C VAL A 792 20.37 -1.43 -7.78
N THR A 793 19.28 -2.20 -7.79
CA THR A 793 17.91 -1.66 -7.87
C THR A 793 17.22 -1.78 -6.53
N LEU A 794 16.54 -0.71 -6.12
CA LEU A 794 15.77 -0.65 -4.88
C LEU A 794 14.36 -0.11 -5.14
N VAL A 795 13.46 -0.40 -4.22
CA VAL A 795 12.18 0.29 -4.12
C VAL A 795 12.32 1.47 -3.18
N ARG A 796 11.96 2.65 -3.66
CA ARG A 796 11.76 3.83 -2.82
C ARG A 796 10.28 4.18 -2.81
N ARG A 797 9.80 4.77 -1.72
CA ARG A 797 8.44 5.32 -1.65
C ARG A 797 8.52 6.83 -1.83
N ASP A 798 7.59 7.38 -2.59
CA ASP A 798 7.43 8.83 -2.70
C ASP A 798 6.64 9.40 -1.50
N LYS A 799 6.38 10.72 -1.51
CA LYS A 799 5.60 11.41 -0.47
C LYS A 799 4.14 10.97 -0.33
N TYR A 800 3.62 10.18 -1.28
CA TYR A 800 2.27 9.62 -1.27
C TYR A 800 2.26 8.12 -0.93
N GLU A 801 3.41 7.60 -0.46
CA GLU A 801 3.68 6.19 -0.18
C GLU A 801 3.68 5.27 -1.43
N GLU A 802 3.74 5.82 -2.64
CA GLU A 802 3.81 5.00 -3.85
C GLU A 802 5.19 4.42 -4.05
N GLN A 803 5.25 3.10 -4.25
CA GLN A 803 6.48 2.39 -4.56
C GLN A 803 6.96 2.70 -5.98
N THR A 804 8.21 3.14 -6.09
CA THR A 804 8.91 3.43 -7.34
C THR A 804 10.22 2.65 -7.41
N LEU A 805 10.49 2.04 -8.56
CA LEU A 805 11.76 1.37 -8.85
C LEU A 805 12.86 2.41 -9.15
N VAL A 806 13.94 2.35 -8.38
CA VAL A 806 15.12 3.19 -8.50
C VAL A 806 16.34 2.30 -8.73
N SER A 807 16.99 2.40 -9.90
CA SER A 807 18.28 1.75 -10.16
C SER A 807 19.43 2.72 -9.95
N TYR A 808 20.39 2.34 -9.11
CA TYR A 808 21.67 3.01 -8.97
C TYR A 808 22.67 2.27 -9.84
N PHE A 809 23.49 2.99 -10.60
CA PHE A 809 24.48 2.35 -11.48
C PHE A 809 25.79 3.14 -11.53
N VAL A 810 26.90 2.46 -11.75
CA VAL A 810 28.22 3.05 -11.97
C VAL A 810 28.60 2.87 -13.44
N PRO A 811 28.83 3.96 -14.20
CA PRO A 811 29.23 3.87 -15.60
C PRO A 811 30.67 3.35 -15.77
N VAL A 812 30.96 2.70 -16.91
CA VAL A 812 32.32 2.29 -17.30
C VAL A 812 33.05 3.48 -17.93
N GLU A 813 34.24 3.84 -17.45
CA GLU A 813 35.09 4.84 -18.10
C GLU A 813 35.82 4.22 -19.31
N SER A 814 35.30 4.46 -20.53
CA SER A 814 35.88 4.00 -21.80
C SER A 814 35.84 5.11 -22.86
N SER A 815 36.61 4.96 -23.94
CA SER A 815 36.59 5.90 -25.08
C SER A 815 35.24 5.99 -25.78
N GLU A 816 34.42 4.93 -25.71
CA GLU A 816 33.06 4.87 -26.26
C GLU A 816 32.06 5.68 -25.40
N MET A 817 32.32 5.86 -24.10
CA MET A 817 31.50 6.70 -23.21
C MET A 817 31.44 8.16 -23.68
N ALA A 818 32.48 8.65 -24.37
CA ALA A 818 32.56 10.02 -24.85
C ALA A 818 31.41 10.40 -25.82
N GLU A 819 30.84 9.42 -26.55
CA GLU A 819 29.69 9.64 -27.44
C GLU A 819 28.35 9.80 -26.67
N PHE A 820 28.28 9.23 -25.45
CA PHE A 820 27.08 9.19 -24.61
C PHE A 820 27.06 10.25 -23.48
N LEU A 821 28.09 11.09 -23.39
CA LEU A 821 28.10 12.25 -22.50
C LEU A 821 27.31 13.40 -23.14
N SER A 822 26.44 14.06 -22.36
CA SER A 822 25.81 15.31 -22.79
C SER A 822 26.83 16.44 -22.76
N SER A 823 26.94 17.24 -23.82
CA SER A 823 27.84 18.40 -23.91
C SER A 823 27.37 19.53 -22.98
N THR A 824 27.83 19.52 -21.73
CA THR A 824 27.81 20.66 -20.82
C THR A 824 29.10 20.62 -20.01
N ASP A 825 30.05 21.46 -20.39
CA ASP A 825 31.30 21.72 -19.69
C ASP A 825 31.02 22.62 -18.48
N GLU A 826 31.01 22.11 -17.24
CA GLU A 826 31.20 22.94 -16.04
C GLU A 826 31.89 22.15 -14.91
N ASP A 827 32.72 22.88 -14.16
CA ASP A 827 33.78 22.46 -13.25
C ASP A 827 33.37 21.52 -12.09
N ASP A 828 34.27 20.57 -11.78
CA ASP A 828 34.21 19.60 -10.67
C ASP A 828 34.45 20.30 -9.31
N ASP A 829 33.38 20.69 -8.59
CA ASP A 829 33.45 20.92 -7.14
C ASP A 829 32.71 19.80 -6.37
N GLU A 830 33.43 19.22 -5.40
CA GLU A 830 33.05 18.10 -4.55
C GLU A 830 31.93 18.48 -3.58
N ASP A 831 30.72 17.88 -3.71
CA ASP A 831 29.92 17.35 -2.58
C ASP A 831 28.44 17.01 -2.90
N ASP A 832 27.93 17.19 -4.13
CA ASP A 832 26.53 16.82 -4.46
C ASP A 832 26.43 15.78 -5.60
N ALA A 833 26.61 14.50 -5.24
CA ALA A 833 26.74 13.39 -6.17
C ALA A 833 25.42 12.89 -6.80
N GLY A 834 24.25 13.37 -6.34
CA GLY A 834 22.94 12.82 -6.73
C GLY A 834 22.34 13.44 -7.99
N THR A 835 22.36 14.78 -8.09
CA THR A 835 21.53 15.48 -9.09
C THR A 835 22.33 16.01 -10.29
N LYS A 836 23.58 16.42 -10.09
CA LYS A 836 24.48 16.86 -11.18
C LYS A 836 24.95 15.72 -12.09
N GLY A 837 25.14 14.51 -11.55
CA GLY A 837 25.57 13.34 -12.33
C GLY A 837 24.56 12.90 -13.41
N ARG A 838 23.25 13.13 -13.20
CA ARG A 838 22.20 12.70 -14.14
C ARG A 838 22.17 13.46 -15.45
N GLN A 839 22.44 14.76 -15.42
CA GLN A 839 22.47 15.58 -16.64
C GLN A 839 23.58 15.08 -17.56
N LYS A 840 24.79 14.87 -17.02
CA LYS A 840 25.95 14.32 -17.72
C LYS A 840 25.69 12.96 -18.41
N TYR A 841 24.96 12.04 -17.77
CA TYR A 841 24.69 10.69 -18.28
C TYR A 841 23.31 10.51 -18.92
N ARG A 842 22.64 11.59 -19.34
CA ARG A 842 21.25 11.53 -19.85
C ARG A 842 21.08 10.60 -21.06
N ARG A 843 22.01 10.63 -22.03
CA ARG A 843 21.94 9.75 -23.22
C ARG A 843 22.15 8.29 -22.85
N LEU A 844 23.10 8.01 -21.96
CA LEU A 844 23.33 6.66 -21.42
C LEU A 844 22.10 6.13 -20.66
N ILE A 845 21.45 6.95 -19.84
CA ILE A 845 20.22 6.54 -19.13
C ILE A 845 19.10 6.18 -20.12
N LYS A 846 18.96 6.93 -21.23
CA LYS A 846 18.00 6.64 -22.29
C LYS A 846 18.31 5.30 -22.96
N GLU A 847 19.56 5.07 -23.33
CA GLU A 847 20.00 3.81 -23.94
C GLU A 847 19.82 2.61 -23.00
N ILE A 848 20.23 2.74 -21.73
CA ILE A 848 20.00 1.71 -20.69
C ILE A 848 18.50 1.40 -20.58
N ARG A 849 17.63 2.41 -20.57
CA ARG A 849 16.19 2.23 -20.49
C ARG A 849 15.64 1.51 -21.72
N GLU A 850 16.10 1.87 -22.92
CA GLU A 850 15.72 1.21 -24.17
C GLU A 850 16.20 -0.25 -24.22
N TYR A 851 17.42 -0.51 -23.78
CA TYR A 851 17.97 -1.85 -23.62
C TYR A 851 17.12 -2.70 -22.66
N LEU A 852 16.77 -2.16 -21.49
CA LEU A 852 15.92 -2.86 -20.53
C LEU A 852 14.50 -3.10 -21.07
N LYS A 853 13.90 -2.16 -21.81
CA LYS A 853 12.57 -2.33 -22.42
C LYS A 853 12.50 -3.49 -23.43
N GLN A 854 13.63 -3.86 -24.03
CA GLN A 854 13.70 -5.01 -24.93
C GLN A 854 13.69 -6.34 -24.16
N LYS A 855 14.18 -6.37 -22.92
CA LYS A 855 14.39 -7.61 -22.14
C LYS A 855 13.37 -7.81 -21.02
N LEU A 856 12.88 -6.73 -20.44
CA LEU A 856 11.96 -6.71 -19.30
C LEU A 856 10.56 -6.25 -19.70
N PRO A 857 9.50 -6.76 -19.03
CA PRO A 857 8.17 -6.14 -19.11
C PRO A 857 8.22 -4.67 -18.69
N SER A 858 7.33 -3.85 -19.25
CA SER A 858 7.29 -2.40 -19.00
C SER A 858 7.15 -2.03 -17.52
N TYR A 859 6.48 -2.85 -16.71
CA TYR A 859 6.32 -2.65 -15.27
C TYR A 859 7.58 -2.97 -14.44
N SER A 860 8.52 -3.75 -14.99
CA SER A 860 9.79 -4.10 -14.34
C SER A 860 10.94 -3.15 -14.73
N VAL A 861 10.73 -2.23 -15.66
CA VAL A 861 11.74 -1.24 -16.04
C VAL A 861 11.77 -0.11 -14.99
N PRO A 862 12.93 0.19 -14.38
CA PRO A 862 13.07 1.25 -13.41
C PRO A 862 12.60 2.60 -13.95
N SER A 863 11.85 3.34 -13.12
CA SER A 863 11.39 4.68 -13.50
C SER A 863 12.49 5.73 -13.29
N VAL A 864 13.43 5.46 -12.37
CA VAL A 864 14.42 6.41 -11.89
C VAL A 864 15.81 5.75 -11.93
N PHE A 865 16.78 6.38 -12.60
CA PHE A 865 18.17 5.90 -12.70
C PHE A 865 19.13 6.88 -12.05
N VAL A 866 19.92 6.46 -11.06
CA VAL A 866 20.88 7.31 -10.34
C VAL A 866 22.32 6.88 -10.71
N PRO A 867 23.07 7.67 -11.49
CA PRO A 867 24.48 7.40 -11.72
C PRO A 867 25.31 7.70 -10.47
N LEU A 868 26.25 6.83 -10.14
CA LEU A 868 27.20 6.98 -9.03
C LEU A 868 28.64 6.88 -9.54
N ARG A 869 29.59 7.59 -8.91
CA ARG A 869 31.04 7.37 -9.18
C ARG A 869 31.49 5.99 -8.69
N LYS A 870 30.95 5.52 -7.56
CA LYS A 870 31.24 4.21 -6.96
C LYS A 870 30.06 3.75 -6.10
N MET A 871 29.87 2.44 -5.92
CA MET A 871 28.90 1.94 -4.95
C MET A 871 29.38 2.19 -3.51
N PRO A 872 28.52 2.69 -2.61
CA PRO A 872 28.83 2.75 -1.19
C PRO A 872 28.87 1.33 -0.62
N LEU A 873 29.92 1.02 0.14
CA LEU A 873 30.15 -0.30 0.73
C LEU A 873 30.22 -0.19 2.26
N THR A 874 29.62 -1.15 2.94
CA THR A 874 29.79 -1.39 4.39
C THR A 874 31.24 -1.79 4.70
N PRO A 875 31.70 -1.73 5.98
CA PRO A 875 33.03 -2.20 6.38
C PRO A 875 33.32 -3.67 6.00
N ASN A 876 32.27 -4.47 5.77
CA ASN A 876 32.36 -5.88 5.34
C ASN A 876 32.38 -6.06 3.81
N GLY A 877 32.49 -4.98 3.03
CA GLY A 877 32.57 -5.03 1.56
C GLY A 877 31.25 -5.30 0.84
N LYS A 878 30.10 -5.32 1.54
CA LYS A 878 28.76 -5.39 0.93
C LYS A 878 28.22 -4.01 0.61
N ILE A 879 27.37 -3.87 -0.42
CA ILE A 879 26.70 -2.60 -0.75
C ILE A 879 25.88 -2.09 0.45
N ASP A 880 26.15 -0.85 0.86
CA ASP A 880 25.44 -0.15 1.94
C ASP A 880 24.16 0.49 1.37
N LYS A 881 23.08 -0.32 1.32
CA LYS A 881 21.77 0.11 0.78
C LYS A 881 21.21 1.37 1.50
N PRO A 882 21.31 1.52 2.84
CA PRO A 882 20.95 2.75 3.54
C PRO A 882 21.76 3.99 3.12
N ALA A 883 23.04 3.84 2.81
CA ALA A 883 23.91 4.94 2.39
C ALA A 883 23.71 5.38 0.93
N LEU A 884 22.94 4.63 0.13
CA LEU A 884 22.57 5.06 -1.22
C LEU A 884 21.71 6.32 -1.14
N PRO A 885 22.02 7.37 -1.93
CA PRO A 885 21.34 8.66 -1.84
C PRO A 885 19.84 8.45 -1.99
N PHE A 886 19.07 8.95 -1.03
CA PHE A 886 17.61 8.89 -1.12
C PHE A 886 17.20 9.89 -2.20
N PRO A 887 16.71 9.42 -3.35
CA PRO A 887 16.22 10.30 -4.37
C PRO A 887 14.87 10.79 -3.86
N ASP A 888 14.80 11.92 -3.18
CA ASP A 888 13.51 12.53 -2.86
C ASP A 888 12.86 12.86 -4.21
N THR A 889 11.91 12.04 -4.65
CA THR A 889 11.33 12.15 -5.99
C THR A 889 10.64 13.50 -6.22
N ALA A 890 10.40 14.29 -5.15
CA ALA A 890 9.91 15.66 -5.21
C ALA A 890 11.00 16.76 -5.09
N GLN A 891 12.19 16.47 -4.54
CA GLN A 891 13.33 17.42 -4.50
C GLN A 891 14.42 17.12 -5.55
N LEU A 892 14.48 15.91 -6.09
CA LEU A 892 15.28 15.57 -7.27
C LEU A 892 14.82 16.28 -8.55
N THR A 893 13.57 16.75 -8.54
CA THR A 893 12.97 17.65 -9.52
C THR A 893 13.29 19.12 -9.24
N ALA A 894 14.18 19.40 -8.28
CA ALA A 894 14.64 20.74 -7.94
C ALA A 894 16.17 20.72 -7.92
N SER A 895 16.81 20.90 -9.07
CA SER A 895 18.23 21.22 -9.10
C SER A 895 18.52 22.28 -10.14
N LYS A 896 18.89 23.45 -9.61
CA LYS A 896 19.27 24.66 -10.33
C LYS A 896 20.31 24.33 -11.41
N ALA A 897 19.97 24.62 -12.66
CA ALA A 897 20.96 24.84 -13.70
C ALA A 897 21.37 26.33 -13.71
N PRO A 898 22.62 26.66 -14.06
CA PRO A 898 23.15 28.02 -14.06
C PRO A 898 22.47 28.87 -15.14
N SER A 899 22.33 30.16 -14.84
CA SER A 899 21.90 31.17 -15.80
C SER A 899 23.01 31.41 -16.82
N THR A 900 22.96 30.74 -17.97
CA THR A 900 23.68 31.20 -19.17
C THR A 900 22.75 32.04 -20.04
N THR A 901 23.24 33.24 -20.33
CA THR A 901 22.60 34.33 -21.04
C THR A 901 22.40 34.07 -22.54
N HIS A 902 21.20 34.44 -23.01
CA HIS A 902 20.82 34.93 -24.35
C HIS A 902 21.38 34.23 -25.62
N THR A 903 20.48 33.65 -26.44
CA THR A 903 19.90 34.24 -27.68
C THR A 903 19.34 33.16 -28.62
N LYS A 904 18.18 33.45 -29.22
CA LYS A 904 17.45 32.71 -30.29
C LYS A 904 16.68 31.46 -29.83
N ASP A 905 15.34 31.54 -29.74
CA ASP A 905 14.46 30.36 -29.95
C ASP A 905 12.93 30.64 -30.03
N ASP A 906 12.48 31.88 -30.29
CA ASP A 906 11.05 32.16 -30.59
C ASP A 906 10.59 31.58 -31.96
N THR A 907 11.49 30.99 -32.74
CA THR A 907 11.17 30.38 -34.05
C THR A 907 10.74 28.91 -33.95
N HIS A 908 11.04 28.21 -32.85
CA HIS A 908 10.67 26.79 -32.70
C HIS A 908 9.20 26.57 -32.32
N LEU A 909 8.59 27.48 -31.54
CA LEU A 909 7.16 27.41 -31.16
C LEU A 909 6.22 27.71 -32.34
N GLN A 910 6.66 28.52 -33.31
CA GLN A 910 5.88 28.87 -34.52
C GLN A 910 5.77 27.73 -35.54
N ASN A 911 6.65 26.72 -35.46
CA ASN A 911 6.66 25.55 -36.37
C ASN A 911 5.85 24.35 -35.84
N LEU A 912 5.27 24.45 -34.65
CA LEU A 912 4.44 23.38 -34.05
C LEU A 912 3.01 23.43 -34.58
N THR A 913 2.39 22.26 -34.80
CA THR A 913 0.94 22.22 -35.13
C THR A 913 0.10 22.74 -33.95
N PRO A 914 -1.16 23.20 -34.17
CA PRO A 914 -2.03 23.66 -33.07
C PRO A 914 -2.21 22.61 -31.96
N ILE A 915 -2.22 21.33 -32.32
CA ILE A 915 -2.31 20.22 -31.37
C ILE A 915 -0.97 20.03 -30.65
N GLU A 916 0.16 20.02 -31.37
CA GLU A 916 1.49 19.97 -30.73
C GLU A 916 1.69 21.13 -29.74
N GLN A 917 1.25 22.36 -30.06
CA GLN A 917 1.29 23.50 -29.15
C GLN A 917 0.43 23.29 -27.90
N THR A 918 -0.75 22.68 -28.06
CA THR A 918 -1.67 22.38 -26.96
C THR A 918 -1.06 21.34 -26.03
N ILE A 919 -0.53 20.25 -26.58
CA ILE A 919 0.15 19.18 -25.83
C ILE A 919 1.41 19.73 -25.15
N HIS A 920 2.21 20.52 -25.86
CA HIS A 920 3.40 21.17 -25.33
C HIS A 920 3.09 22.07 -24.13
N LYS A 921 2.02 22.87 -24.21
CA LYS A 921 1.54 23.68 -23.09
C LYS A 921 1.11 22.83 -21.90
N ILE A 922 0.39 21.74 -22.15
CA ILE A 922 -0.06 20.83 -21.09
C ILE A 922 1.13 20.13 -20.42
N TRP A 923 2.09 19.63 -21.21
CA TRP A 923 3.33 19.06 -20.70
C TRP A 923 4.12 20.07 -19.88
N SER A 924 4.23 21.31 -20.35
CA SER A 924 4.91 22.38 -19.62
C SER A 924 4.25 22.73 -18.29
N GLN A 925 2.95 22.50 -18.14
CA GLN A 925 2.21 22.72 -16.89
C GLN A 925 2.24 21.52 -15.94
N LEU A 926 2.36 20.30 -16.48
CA LEU A 926 2.26 19.07 -15.72
C LEU A 926 3.61 18.49 -15.30
N LEU A 927 4.64 18.70 -16.11
CA LEU A 927 6.00 18.29 -15.77
C LEU A 927 6.58 19.29 -14.74
N PRO A 928 7.22 18.80 -13.66
CA PRO A 928 7.69 19.67 -12.57
C PRO A 928 8.82 20.63 -12.99
N GLU A 929 9.69 20.26 -13.94
CA GLU A 929 10.70 21.14 -14.56
C GLU A 929 10.84 20.82 -16.07
N PRO A 930 10.01 21.38 -16.96
CA PRO A 930 10.14 21.16 -18.40
C PRO A 930 11.43 21.79 -18.94
N PRO A 931 12.18 21.14 -19.87
CA PRO A 931 13.37 21.73 -20.47
C PRO A 931 13.05 23.08 -21.13
N LYS A 932 13.84 24.10 -20.77
CA LYS A 932 13.71 25.49 -21.28
C LYS A 932 14.74 25.72 -22.39
N PRO A 933 14.43 26.53 -23.42
CA PRO A 933 13.21 27.34 -23.61
C PRO A 933 12.01 26.58 -24.19
N VAL A 934 12.20 25.41 -24.82
CA VAL A 934 11.13 24.63 -25.46
C VAL A 934 11.34 23.14 -25.17
N ILE A 935 10.29 22.42 -24.78
CA ILE A 935 10.29 20.96 -24.69
C ILE A 935 10.49 20.35 -26.08
N PRO A 936 11.55 19.56 -26.34
CA PRO A 936 11.72 18.89 -27.63
C PRO A 936 10.57 17.91 -27.88
N ILE A 937 9.96 17.98 -29.06
CA ILE A 937 8.72 17.23 -29.33
C ILE A 937 8.89 15.72 -29.49
N ASP A 938 10.12 15.26 -29.69
CA ASP A 938 10.51 13.85 -29.73
C ASP A 938 11.01 13.33 -28.36
N GLU A 939 11.01 14.18 -27.33
CA GLU A 939 11.44 13.80 -26.00
C GLU A 939 10.36 12.96 -25.32
N ASN A 940 10.79 11.90 -24.63
CA ASN A 940 9.90 11.00 -23.94
C ASN A 940 9.38 11.63 -22.63
N PHE A 941 8.06 11.60 -22.43
CA PHE A 941 7.35 12.12 -21.28
C PHE A 941 7.92 11.61 -19.95
N PHE A 942 8.28 10.33 -19.88
CA PHE A 942 8.80 9.69 -18.67
C PHE A 942 10.26 10.07 -18.42
N ASP A 943 11.02 10.37 -19.47
CA ASP A 943 12.41 10.83 -19.36
C ASP A 943 12.48 12.26 -18.79
N LEU A 944 11.40 13.03 -18.93
CA LEU A 944 11.21 14.36 -18.35
C LEU A 944 10.64 14.35 -16.93
N GLY A 945 10.55 13.19 -16.29
CA GLY A 945 10.02 13.06 -14.93
C GLY A 945 8.50 12.82 -14.87
N GLY A 946 7.85 12.56 -16.01
CA GLY A 946 6.49 12.04 -16.03
C GLY A 946 6.43 10.64 -15.41
N HIS A 947 5.34 10.34 -14.68
CA HIS A 947 5.05 9.01 -14.15
C HIS A 947 3.55 8.70 -14.31
N SER A 948 3.11 7.48 -13.97
CA SER A 948 1.75 7.00 -14.28
C SER A 948 0.61 7.90 -13.73
N ILE A 949 0.80 8.59 -12.60
CA ILE A 949 -0.18 9.57 -12.08
C ILE A 949 -0.20 10.83 -12.94
N ILE A 950 0.98 11.42 -13.26
CA ILE A 950 1.05 12.59 -14.14
C ILE A 950 0.56 12.22 -15.54
N ALA A 951 0.78 11.00 -16.01
CA ALA A 951 0.23 10.48 -17.26
C ALA A 951 -1.30 10.44 -17.24
N THR A 952 -1.90 10.06 -16.10
CA THR A 952 -3.37 10.06 -15.94
C THR A 952 -3.92 11.49 -15.94
N ARG A 953 -3.22 12.42 -15.29
CA ARG A 953 -3.56 13.85 -15.30
C ARG A 953 -3.35 14.48 -16.68
N LEU A 954 -2.28 14.10 -17.38
CA LEU A 954 -1.98 14.50 -18.76
C LEU A 954 -3.11 14.10 -19.68
N ILE A 955 -3.53 12.85 -19.65
CA ILE A 955 -4.66 12.37 -20.46
C ILE A 955 -5.94 13.14 -20.13
N PHE A 956 -6.20 13.45 -18.87
CA PHE A 956 -7.35 14.26 -18.49
C PHE A 956 -7.29 15.67 -19.09
N GLU A 957 -6.16 16.37 -18.97
CA GLU A 957 -5.99 17.71 -19.55
C GLU A 957 -6.01 17.66 -21.09
N LEU A 958 -5.47 16.62 -21.71
CA LEU A 958 -5.54 16.40 -23.16
C LEU A 958 -6.99 16.23 -23.63
N ARG A 959 -7.79 15.40 -22.93
CA ARG A 959 -9.22 15.24 -23.24
C ARG A 959 -9.97 16.56 -23.13
N LYS A 960 -9.71 17.30 -22.05
CA LYS A 960 -10.35 18.59 -21.79
C LYS A 960 -9.97 19.66 -22.81
N ALA A 961 -8.70 19.74 -23.18
CA ALA A 961 -8.19 20.76 -24.09
C ALA A 961 -8.49 20.45 -25.57
N CYS A 962 -8.41 19.19 -25.97
CA CYS A 962 -8.62 18.77 -27.35
C CYS A 962 -10.07 18.33 -27.63
N GLY A 963 -10.90 18.17 -26.60
CA GLY A 963 -12.31 17.79 -26.75
C GLY A 963 -12.54 16.34 -27.23
N VAL A 964 -11.52 15.48 -27.14
CA VAL A 964 -11.56 14.09 -27.63
C VAL A 964 -11.35 13.09 -26.50
N ASN A 965 -11.92 11.89 -26.63
CA ASN A 965 -11.78 10.81 -25.67
C ASN A 965 -10.45 10.06 -25.84
N VAL A 966 -9.35 10.69 -25.43
CA VAL A 966 -8.00 10.11 -25.53
C VAL A 966 -7.83 8.92 -24.56
N PRO A 967 -7.44 7.71 -25.00
CA PRO A 967 -7.23 6.56 -24.10
C PRO A 967 -5.99 6.76 -23.22
N LEU A 968 -6.02 6.23 -21.98
CA LEU A 968 -4.89 6.35 -21.04
C LEU A 968 -3.59 5.72 -21.59
N GLY A 969 -3.74 4.65 -22.38
CA GLY A 969 -2.62 3.95 -23.01
C GLY A 969 -1.79 4.82 -23.97
N LEU A 970 -2.34 5.93 -24.48
CA LEU A 970 -1.66 6.78 -25.45
C LEU A 970 -0.30 7.26 -24.94
N VAL A 971 -0.21 7.71 -23.68
CA VAL A 971 1.06 8.24 -23.11
C VAL A 971 2.14 7.17 -23.04
N PHE A 972 1.77 5.89 -22.97
CA PHE A 972 2.72 4.78 -22.91
C PHE A 972 3.12 4.29 -24.30
N GLN A 973 2.19 4.32 -25.26
CA GLN A 973 2.42 3.90 -26.65
C GLN A 973 3.21 4.95 -27.43
N GLU A 974 2.76 6.21 -27.32
CA GLU A 974 3.34 7.37 -27.97
C GLU A 974 3.75 8.37 -26.88
N PRO A 975 4.91 8.15 -26.23
CA PRO A 975 5.31 8.95 -25.08
C PRO A 975 5.93 10.29 -25.48
N THR A 976 5.78 10.76 -26.71
CA THR A 976 6.38 12.02 -27.21
C THR A 976 5.29 13.01 -27.59
N ILE A 977 5.56 14.32 -27.55
CA ILE A 977 4.58 15.34 -27.96
C ILE A 977 4.13 15.10 -29.41
N ARG A 978 5.08 14.78 -30.29
CA ARG A 978 4.80 14.47 -31.71
C ARG A 978 3.94 13.22 -31.88
N GLY A 979 4.26 12.14 -31.15
CA GLY A 979 3.49 10.90 -31.18
C GLY A 979 2.05 11.10 -30.67
N GLN A 980 1.89 11.82 -29.55
CA GLN A 980 0.58 12.13 -28.98
C GLN A 980 -0.25 13.02 -29.92
N ALA A 981 0.39 14.03 -30.54
CA ALA A 981 -0.29 14.92 -31.48
C ALA A 981 -0.82 14.15 -32.69
N LYS A 982 0.00 13.28 -33.28
CA LYS A 982 -0.37 12.45 -34.41
C LYS A 982 -1.57 11.55 -34.13
N GLU A 983 -1.60 10.90 -32.96
CA GLU A 983 -2.73 10.03 -32.59
C GLU A 983 -4.00 10.83 -32.27
N ILE A 984 -3.88 11.97 -31.59
CA ILE A 984 -5.02 12.87 -31.34
C ILE A 984 -5.59 13.42 -32.65
N GLU A 985 -4.74 13.80 -33.61
CA GLU A 985 -5.13 14.16 -34.97
C GLU A 985 -5.83 13.01 -35.70
N GLY A 986 -5.34 11.77 -35.52
CA GLY A 986 -5.99 10.55 -36.02
C GLY A 986 -7.42 10.38 -35.49
N ILE A 987 -7.60 10.54 -34.18
CA ILE A 987 -8.92 10.45 -33.51
C ILE A 987 -9.87 11.54 -34.01
N LEU A 988 -9.41 12.79 -34.07
CA LEU A 988 -10.19 13.92 -34.59
C LEU A 988 -10.64 13.69 -36.04
N ASN A 989 -9.75 13.17 -36.89
CA ASN A 989 -10.07 12.88 -38.28
C ASN A 989 -11.02 11.70 -38.45
N LEU A 990 -11.01 10.72 -37.54
CA LEU A 990 -11.97 9.62 -37.52
C LEU A 990 -13.36 10.10 -37.10
N GLU A 991 -13.47 10.91 -36.05
CA GLU A 991 -14.75 11.50 -35.62
C GLU A 991 -15.37 12.42 -36.69
N LEU A 992 -14.55 13.17 -37.42
CA LEU A 992 -15.00 14.05 -38.52
C LEU A 992 -15.39 13.28 -39.80
N ASN A 993 -14.79 12.11 -40.06
CA ASN A 993 -15.13 11.29 -41.24
C ASN A 993 -16.33 10.37 -41.02
N ILE A 994 -16.67 10.04 -39.76
CA ILE A 994 -17.91 9.31 -39.42
C ILE A 994 -19.15 10.19 -39.64
N ALA A 995 -19.02 11.51 -39.62
CA ALA A 995 -20.12 12.44 -39.89
C ALA A 995 -20.46 12.64 -41.38
N ASN A 996 -19.68 12.09 -42.32
CA ASN A 996 -19.81 12.38 -43.76
C ASN A 996 -20.18 11.17 -44.65
N SER A 997 -20.63 10.05 -44.09
CA SER A 997 -21.23 8.97 -44.88
C SER A 997 -22.75 8.94 -44.73
N ASP A 998 -23.45 9.87 -45.39
CA ASP A 998 -24.76 9.60 -45.98
C ASP A 998 -25.07 10.61 -47.11
N ASN A 999 -25.43 10.06 -48.26
CA ASN A 999 -25.50 10.76 -49.55
C ASN A 999 -26.87 11.43 -49.80
N SER A 1000 -26.80 12.61 -50.42
CA SER A 1000 -27.78 13.23 -51.35
C SER A 1000 -29.00 14.00 -50.80
N THR A 1001 -29.05 15.32 -50.99
CA THR A 1001 -29.79 16.03 -52.07
C THR A 1001 -30.03 17.52 -51.76
N ASN A 1002 -29.78 18.36 -52.77
CA ASN A 1002 -30.39 19.67 -53.09
C ASN A 1002 -30.43 20.86 -52.09
N SER A 1003 -29.86 21.97 -52.60
CA SER A 1003 -30.48 23.30 -52.78
C SER A 1003 -29.90 24.51 -52.02
N ASN A 1004 -29.69 25.55 -52.82
CA ASN A 1004 -29.22 26.90 -52.50
C ASN A 1004 -29.96 27.60 -51.34
N ASN A 1005 -29.23 28.31 -50.46
CA ASN A 1005 -29.18 29.80 -50.44
C ASN A 1005 -28.57 30.38 -49.14
N LYS A 1006 -27.67 31.35 -49.35
CA LYS A 1006 -27.46 32.63 -48.62
C LYS A 1006 -27.59 32.64 -47.08
N ILE A 1007 -26.45 32.79 -46.41
CA ILE A 1007 -26.35 33.40 -45.08
C ILE A 1007 -26.07 34.89 -45.23
N ASN A 1008 -27.01 35.71 -44.77
CA ASN A 1008 -26.86 37.16 -44.61
C ASN A 1008 -26.22 37.49 -43.26
N LYS A 1009 -25.39 38.56 -43.29
CA LYS A 1009 -24.87 39.30 -42.14
C LYS A 1009 -25.97 39.88 -41.25
N ILE A 1010 -25.77 39.80 -39.94
CA ILE A 1010 -26.15 40.81 -38.91
C ILE A 1010 -25.02 40.77 -37.87
N ASP A 1011 -24.02 41.65 -37.98
CA ASP A 1011 -23.86 42.93 -37.25
C ASP A 1011 -23.73 42.80 -35.73
N VAL A 1012 -22.48 42.86 -35.26
CA VAL A 1012 -22.09 43.08 -33.85
C VAL A 1012 -21.38 44.43 -33.77
N LYS A 1013 -22.14 45.44 -33.35
CA LYS A 1013 -21.75 46.74 -32.77
C LYS A 1013 -22.97 47.12 -31.95
N THR A 1014 -22.95 47.32 -30.63
CA THR A 1014 -22.03 48.13 -29.81
C THR A 1014 -22.26 47.76 -28.34
N MET A 1015 -21.18 47.58 -27.58
CA MET A 1015 -21.05 48.11 -26.21
C MET A 1015 -19.56 48.03 -25.84
N ASP A 1016 -18.82 49.03 -26.31
CA ASP A 1016 -17.58 49.47 -25.70
C ASP A 1016 -17.90 50.68 -24.79
N GLU A 1017 -17.05 50.85 -23.79
CA GLU A 1017 -16.86 52.01 -22.91
C GLU A 1017 -17.56 52.02 -21.53
N SER A 1018 -16.99 51.25 -20.61
CA SER A 1018 -16.29 51.75 -19.41
C SER A 1018 -15.61 50.53 -18.76
N SER A 1019 -14.31 50.43 -18.55
CA SER A 1019 -13.35 51.44 -18.14
C SER A 1019 -11.93 50.86 -18.33
N SER A 1020 -11.07 51.67 -18.96
CA SER A 1020 -9.63 51.83 -18.71
C SER A 1020 -8.83 50.73 -17.99
N ASN A 1021 -7.83 50.20 -18.70
CA ASN A 1021 -6.44 49.99 -18.27
C ASN A 1021 -6.15 49.56 -16.83
N THR A 1022 -5.55 48.37 -16.67
CA THR A 1022 -4.19 48.23 -16.11
C THR A 1022 -3.62 46.83 -16.41
N LYS A 1023 -2.45 46.82 -17.07
CA LYS A 1023 -1.50 45.71 -17.05
C LYS A 1023 -0.78 45.80 -15.70
N GLU A 1024 -1.28 45.11 -14.69
CA GLU A 1024 -0.66 44.92 -13.36
C GLU A 1024 -1.12 43.51 -12.92
N ASP A 1025 -0.33 42.53 -12.49
CA ASP A 1025 1.09 42.41 -12.21
C ASP A 1025 1.38 40.89 -12.15
N ASP A 1026 2.39 40.39 -12.88
CA ASP A 1026 3.11 39.14 -12.55
C ASP A 1026 4.21 39.49 -11.52
N GLN A 1027 3.86 40.21 -10.46
CA GLN A 1027 4.74 40.49 -9.35
C GLN A 1027 4.72 39.30 -8.38
N VAL A 1028 5.92 38.88 -7.96
CA VAL A 1028 6.09 38.00 -6.81
C VAL A 1028 5.63 38.79 -5.58
N TYR A 1029 4.38 38.60 -5.17
CA TYR A 1029 3.85 39.20 -3.95
C TYR A 1029 4.38 38.46 -2.73
N ASP A 1030 5.16 39.16 -1.91
CA ASP A 1030 5.56 38.70 -0.59
C ASP A 1030 4.39 38.90 0.39
N TYR A 1031 3.56 37.86 0.53
CA TYR A 1031 2.39 37.90 1.42
C TYR A 1031 2.75 38.15 2.88
N ALA A 1032 3.98 37.80 3.31
CA ALA A 1032 4.43 38.03 4.67
C ALA A 1032 4.71 39.51 4.93
N ALA A 1033 5.18 40.25 3.92
CA ALA A 1033 5.47 41.68 4.03
C ALA A 1033 4.20 42.55 4.17
N GLU A 1034 3.04 42.05 3.73
CA GLU A 1034 1.77 42.79 3.79
C GLU A 1034 1.04 42.68 5.15
N LEU A 1035 1.43 41.72 5.99
CA LEU A 1035 0.71 41.42 7.22
C LEU A 1035 0.79 42.55 8.25
N GLU A 1036 2.00 43.05 8.54
CA GLU A 1036 2.22 44.09 9.55
C GLU A 1036 1.47 45.41 9.23
N PRO A 1037 1.51 45.94 7.99
CA PRO A 1037 0.72 47.12 7.63
C PRO A 1037 -0.79 46.91 7.77
N LEU A 1038 -1.31 45.74 7.37
CA LEU A 1038 -2.73 45.43 7.44
C LEU A 1038 -3.24 45.27 8.87
N ILE A 1039 -2.43 44.67 9.75
CA ILE A 1039 -2.76 44.59 11.17
C ILE A 1039 -2.82 45.99 11.77
N ALA A 1040 -1.82 46.85 11.50
CA ALA A 1040 -1.78 48.21 12.00
C ALA A 1040 -2.94 49.10 11.48
N GLU A 1041 -3.42 48.84 10.25
CA GLU A 1041 -4.52 49.60 9.65
C GLU A 1041 -5.91 49.14 10.13
N TYR A 1042 -6.13 47.83 10.27
CA TYR A 1042 -7.45 47.26 10.50
C TYR A 1042 -7.73 46.81 11.93
N LEU A 1043 -6.69 46.54 12.74
CA LEU A 1043 -6.79 46.01 14.09
C LEU A 1043 -6.25 47.02 15.12
N LEU A 1044 -6.65 46.85 16.38
CA LEU A 1044 -6.13 47.64 17.49
C LEU A 1044 -5.00 46.87 18.17
N ASP A 1045 -4.03 47.59 18.76
CA ASP A 1045 -2.93 46.98 19.51
C ASP A 1045 -3.41 46.11 20.68
N SER A 1046 -4.58 46.43 21.25
CA SER A 1046 -5.21 45.64 22.29
C SER A 1046 -6.73 45.86 22.31
N TYR A 1047 -7.45 44.86 22.83
CA TYR A 1047 -8.90 44.87 22.96
C TYR A 1047 -9.30 44.69 24.42
N ASN A 1048 -10.32 45.43 24.86
CA ASN A 1048 -10.86 45.28 26.20
C ASN A 1048 -11.65 43.96 26.31
N PRO A 1049 -11.46 43.18 27.39
CA PRO A 1049 -12.21 41.93 27.59
C PRO A 1049 -13.70 42.19 27.77
N LEU A 1050 -14.54 41.37 27.12
CA LEU A 1050 -16.00 41.43 27.18
C LEU A 1050 -16.51 41.17 28.61
N PRO A 1051 -17.50 41.95 29.11
CA PRO A 1051 -18.19 41.64 30.36
C PRO A 1051 -19.01 40.35 30.22
N VAL A 1052 -18.97 39.49 31.24
CA VAL A 1052 -19.72 38.22 31.26
C VAL A 1052 -21.21 38.51 31.46
N ASN A 1053 -21.95 38.72 30.38
CA ASN A 1053 -23.41 38.89 30.44
C ASN A 1053 -24.16 37.55 30.27
N SER A 1054 -25.25 37.42 31.04
CA SER A 1054 -26.12 36.25 31.13
C SER A 1054 -27.30 36.26 30.14
N HIS A 1055 -27.16 36.92 28.98
CA HIS A 1055 -28.18 36.93 27.94
C HIS A 1055 -27.97 35.80 26.92
N ARG A 1056 -29.01 35.55 26.12
CA ARG A 1056 -29.01 34.64 24.96
C ARG A 1056 -27.81 34.97 24.05
N LYS A 1057 -27.03 33.96 23.65
CA LYS A 1057 -25.80 34.16 22.86
C LYS A 1057 -26.11 34.27 21.38
N THR A 1058 -25.63 35.33 20.75
CA THR A 1058 -25.81 35.58 19.32
C THR A 1058 -24.52 35.28 18.56
N ILE A 1059 -24.57 34.32 17.65
CA ILE A 1059 -23.42 33.86 16.89
C ILE A 1059 -23.56 34.30 15.43
N PHE A 1060 -22.58 35.03 14.92
CA PHE A 1060 -22.50 35.40 13.52
C PHE A 1060 -21.68 34.37 12.74
N VAL A 1061 -22.23 33.82 11.66
CA VAL A 1061 -21.59 32.74 10.88
C VAL A 1061 -21.49 33.12 9.41
N THR A 1062 -20.27 33.11 8.86
CA THR A 1062 -20.04 33.26 7.42
C THR A 1062 -19.92 31.89 6.73
N GLY A 1063 -20.23 31.83 5.43
CA GLY A 1063 -20.08 30.59 4.65
C GLY A 1063 -21.11 29.50 4.97
N VAL A 1064 -22.25 29.85 5.57
CA VAL A 1064 -23.32 28.91 5.98
C VAL A 1064 -23.92 28.07 4.84
N THR A 1065 -23.85 28.56 3.60
CA THR A 1065 -24.38 27.86 2.41
C THR A 1065 -23.36 26.91 1.77
N GLY A 1066 -22.14 26.84 2.31
CA GLY A 1066 -21.16 25.82 1.94
C GLY A 1066 -21.38 24.52 2.73
N PHE A 1067 -20.78 23.43 2.26
CA PHE A 1067 -20.92 22.10 2.85
C PHE A 1067 -20.66 22.09 4.37
N LEU A 1068 -19.48 22.54 4.81
CA LEU A 1068 -19.12 22.61 6.24
C LEU A 1068 -20.01 23.59 7.02
N GLY A 1069 -20.32 24.75 6.42
CA GLY A 1069 -21.12 25.79 7.08
C GLY A 1069 -22.54 25.35 7.39
N THR A 1070 -23.13 24.49 6.56
CA THR A 1070 -24.47 23.92 6.77
C THR A 1070 -24.52 23.04 8.02
N PHE A 1071 -23.48 22.23 8.26
CA PHE A 1071 -23.40 21.39 9.47
C PHE A 1071 -23.03 22.18 10.72
N ILE A 1072 -22.17 23.20 10.61
CA ILE A 1072 -21.89 24.13 11.71
C ILE A 1072 -23.20 24.79 12.16
N LEU A 1073 -23.98 25.32 11.22
CA LEU A 1073 -25.24 25.98 11.50
C LEU A 1073 -26.25 25.04 12.20
N SER A 1074 -26.43 23.82 11.67
CA SER A 1074 -27.28 22.80 12.30
C SER A 1074 -26.83 22.47 13.70
N SER A 1075 -25.53 22.19 13.89
CA SER A 1075 -24.99 21.81 15.20
C SER A 1075 -25.20 22.91 16.23
N LEU A 1076 -24.97 24.18 15.87
CA LEU A 1076 -25.17 25.31 16.79
C LEU A 1076 -26.64 25.45 17.22
N LEU A 1077 -27.57 25.31 16.28
CA LEU A 1077 -28.99 25.41 16.55
C LEU A 1077 -29.56 24.16 17.25
N ASP A 1078 -28.94 22.99 17.09
CA ASP A 1078 -29.33 21.76 17.79
C ASP A 1078 -28.75 21.66 19.22
N THR A 1079 -27.64 22.34 19.51
CA THR A 1079 -26.92 22.19 20.80
C THR A 1079 -27.62 22.89 21.96
N SER A 1080 -28.24 24.06 21.74
CA SER A 1080 -28.94 24.80 22.81
C SER A 1080 -30.00 25.75 22.28
N ASN A 1081 -31.16 25.80 22.96
CA ASN A 1081 -32.25 26.73 22.68
C ASN A 1081 -31.90 28.20 23.04
N GLU A 1082 -30.81 28.41 23.78
CA GLU A 1082 -30.31 29.73 24.19
C GLU A 1082 -29.37 30.37 23.16
N ILE A 1083 -29.24 29.79 21.97
CA ILE A 1083 -28.40 30.31 20.88
C ILE A 1083 -29.27 30.94 19.80
N LYS A 1084 -28.89 32.15 19.36
CA LYS A 1084 -29.37 32.79 18.13
C LYS A 1084 -28.22 32.81 17.13
N VAL A 1085 -28.48 32.44 15.87
CA VAL A 1085 -27.48 32.47 14.80
C VAL A 1085 -27.87 33.48 13.73
N ILE A 1086 -26.93 34.34 13.38
CA ILE A 1086 -27.03 35.28 12.25
C ILE A 1086 -26.16 34.74 11.11
N ALA A 1087 -26.81 34.32 10.04
CA ALA A 1087 -26.20 33.72 8.87
C ALA A 1087 -25.88 34.77 7.80
N HIS A 1088 -24.60 34.95 7.48
CA HIS A 1088 -24.14 35.84 6.41
C HIS A 1088 -24.18 35.13 5.06
N VAL A 1089 -24.90 35.73 4.10
CA VAL A 1089 -25.17 35.10 2.80
C VAL A 1089 -25.08 36.11 1.66
N ARG A 1090 -24.35 35.74 0.59
CA ARG A 1090 -24.33 36.51 -0.65
C ARG A 1090 -25.66 36.33 -1.41
N ALA A 1091 -26.53 37.34 -1.33
CA ALA A 1091 -27.81 37.40 -2.02
C ALA A 1091 -28.23 38.86 -2.29
N LYS A 1092 -29.20 39.06 -3.20
CA LYS A 1092 -29.71 40.40 -3.55
C LYS A 1092 -30.75 40.93 -2.56
N SER A 1093 -31.39 40.07 -1.77
CA SER A 1093 -32.37 40.43 -0.74
C SER A 1093 -32.38 39.39 0.39
N LYS A 1094 -32.92 39.73 1.56
CA LYS A 1094 -32.95 38.84 2.73
C LYS A 1094 -33.81 37.60 2.48
N GLU A 1095 -34.86 37.71 1.68
CA GLU A 1095 -35.72 36.59 1.30
C GLU A 1095 -34.94 35.56 0.47
N LEU A 1096 -34.16 36.02 -0.52
CA LEU A 1096 -33.30 35.16 -1.33
C LEU A 1096 -32.15 34.55 -0.53
N ALA A 1097 -31.62 35.28 0.46
CA ALA A 1097 -30.62 34.75 1.40
C ALA A 1097 -31.21 33.59 2.21
N LEU A 1098 -32.42 33.77 2.74
CA LEU A 1098 -33.12 32.73 3.52
C LEU A 1098 -33.43 31.51 2.66
N GLU A 1099 -33.94 31.69 1.44
CA GLU A 1099 -34.18 30.59 0.49
C GLU A 1099 -32.90 29.80 0.20
N ARG A 1100 -31.76 30.48 0.04
CA ARG A 1100 -30.48 29.82 -0.22
C ARG A 1100 -30.00 28.98 0.97
N VAL A 1101 -30.19 29.48 2.19
CA VAL A 1101 -29.89 28.75 3.44
C VAL A 1101 -30.82 27.55 3.60
N GLN A 1102 -32.13 27.75 3.40
CA GLN A 1102 -33.13 26.67 3.42
C GLN A 1102 -32.82 25.59 2.39
N LYS A 1103 -32.51 25.96 1.16
CA LYS A 1103 -32.16 25.02 0.08
C LYS A 1103 -30.93 24.21 0.44
N SER A 1104 -29.89 24.84 1.00
CA SER A 1104 -28.66 24.17 1.43
C SER A 1104 -28.93 23.17 2.56
N LEU A 1105 -29.61 23.61 3.64
CA LEU A 1105 -29.94 22.75 4.78
C LEU A 1105 -30.91 21.62 4.41
N LYS A 1106 -31.89 21.86 3.52
CA LYS A 1106 -32.81 20.83 3.00
C LYS A 1106 -32.08 19.82 2.12
N ALA A 1107 -31.17 20.26 1.24
CA ALA A 1107 -30.35 19.36 0.42
C ALA A 1107 -29.47 18.43 1.27
N HIS A 1108 -29.09 18.87 2.48
CA HIS A 1108 -28.32 18.09 3.44
C HIS A 1108 -29.18 17.46 4.55
N MET A 1109 -30.52 17.49 4.43
CA MET A 1109 -31.49 16.84 5.34
C MET A 1109 -31.40 17.28 6.81
N VAL A 1110 -30.97 18.51 7.06
CA VAL A 1110 -30.79 19.07 8.42
C VAL A 1110 -31.72 20.24 8.73
N TRP A 1111 -32.54 20.70 7.78
CA TRP A 1111 -33.44 21.84 8.01
C TRP A 1111 -34.55 21.55 9.02
N ARG A 1112 -34.80 22.50 9.95
CA ARG A 1112 -35.98 22.52 10.83
C ARG A 1112 -36.67 23.89 10.76
N GLU A 1113 -37.99 23.90 10.55
CA GLU A 1113 -38.79 25.14 10.49
C GLU A 1113 -38.79 25.90 11.84
N GLU A 1114 -38.67 25.16 12.95
CA GLU A 1114 -38.65 25.66 14.34
C GLU A 1114 -37.60 26.75 14.56
N TRP A 1115 -36.43 26.63 13.92
CA TRP A 1115 -35.33 27.57 14.08
C TRP A 1115 -35.68 28.98 13.59
N PHE A 1116 -36.53 29.08 12.57
CA PHE A 1116 -36.98 30.36 12.04
C PHE A 1116 -38.19 30.88 12.83
N THR A 1117 -39.17 30.02 13.14
CA THR A 1117 -40.37 30.42 13.89
C THR A 1117 -40.07 30.85 15.32
N GLU A 1118 -39.03 30.31 15.95
CA GLU A 1118 -38.56 30.68 17.29
C GLU A 1118 -37.53 31.84 17.28
N ASN A 1119 -37.35 32.51 16.14
CA ASN A 1119 -36.41 33.61 15.94
C ASN A 1119 -34.97 33.26 16.38
N ARG A 1120 -34.53 32.04 16.05
CA ARG A 1120 -33.19 31.51 16.37
C ARG A 1120 -32.24 31.55 15.19
N LEU A 1121 -32.76 31.67 13.97
CA LEU A 1121 -32.00 31.84 12.75
C LEU A 1121 -32.44 33.13 12.04
N GLU A 1122 -31.50 34.06 11.89
CA GLU A 1122 -31.64 35.29 11.12
C GLU A 1122 -30.63 35.29 9.96
N VAL A 1123 -30.95 35.95 8.84
CA VAL A 1123 -30.03 36.08 7.69
C VAL A 1123 -29.69 37.54 7.42
N VAL A 1124 -28.41 37.78 7.11
CA VAL A 1124 -27.90 39.08 6.69
C VAL A 1124 -27.27 38.94 5.31
N CYS A 1125 -27.62 39.87 4.42
CA CYS A 1125 -27.04 39.94 3.09
C CYS A 1125 -25.67 40.59 3.16
N GLY A 1126 -24.68 39.98 2.51
CA GLY A 1126 -23.39 40.62 2.34
C GLY A 1126 -22.47 39.88 1.39
N ASP A 1127 -21.27 40.42 1.21
CA ASP A 1127 -20.27 39.92 0.28
C ASP A 1127 -18.89 40.02 0.92
N LEU A 1128 -18.22 38.87 1.08
CA LEU A 1128 -16.91 38.81 1.73
C LEU A 1128 -15.85 39.58 0.97
N GLU A 1129 -16.04 39.81 -0.34
CA GLU A 1129 -15.14 40.59 -1.19
C GLU A 1129 -15.22 42.11 -0.90
N LYS A 1130 -16.17 42.56 -0.08
CA LYS A 1130 -16.41 43.98 0.21
C LYS A 1130 -16.06 44.34 1.65
N GLU A 1131 -15.79 45.63 1.87
CA GLU A 1131 -15.64 46.20 3.20
C GLU A 1131 -16.84 45.90 4.09
N ARG A 1132 -16.61 45.75 5.41
CA ARG A 1132 -17.65 45.39 6.39
C ARG A 1132 -18.42 44.13 5.98
N LEU A 1133 -17.74 43.19 5.32
CA LEU A 1133 -18.33 41.96 4.78
C LEU A 1133 -19.50 42.23 3.80
N GLY A 1134 -19.52 43.40 3.16
CA GLY A 1134 -20.59 43.83 2.26
C GLY A 1134 -21.95 44.05 2.93
N ILE A 1135 -21.96 44.21 4.25
CA ILE A 1135 -23.14 44.51 5.06
C ILE A 1135 -23.34 46.03 5.08
N ASP A 1136 -24.60 46.47 5.05
CA ASP A 1136 -24.95 47.89 5.12
C ASP A 1136 -24.50 48.52 6.46
N GLU A 1137 -24.22 49.83 6.47
CA GLU A 1137 -23.66 50.52 7.63
C GLU A 1137 -24.57 50.50 8.86
N ASP A 1138 -25.88 50.66 8.67
CA ASP A 1138 -26.83 50.62 9.77
C ASP A 1138 -26.95 49.20 10.33
N GLU A 1139 -26.92 48.19 9.46
CA GLU A 1139 -26.98 46.77 9.84
C GLU A 1139 -25.67 46.31 10.48
N TRP A 1140 -24.52 46.81 10.01
CA TRP A 1140 -23.21 46.57 10.61
C TRP A 1140 -23.17 47.11 12.05
N ARG A 1141 -23.65 48.34 12.30
CA ARG A 1141 -23.72 48.91 13.66
C ARG A 1141 -24.59 48.05 14.59
N ILE A 1142 -25.72 47.54 14.09
CA ILE A 1142 -26.58 46.64 14.86
C ILE A 1142 -25.85 45.33 15.18
N LEU A 1143 -25.13 44.75 14.20
CA LEU A 1143 -24.37 43.51 14.43
C LEU A 1143 -23.23 43.70 15.42
N THR A 1144 -22.52 44.84 15.36
CA THR A 1144 -21.47 45.16 16.33
C THR A 1144 -22.01 45.34 17.75
N GLU A 1145 -23.32 45.53 17.94
CA GLU A 1145 -23.96 45.60 19.27
C GLU A 1145 -24.62 44.28 19.70
N GLN A 1146 -24.85 43.33 18.78
CA GLN A 1146 -25.60 42.12 19.07
C GLN A 1146 -24.76 40.84 19.05
N VAL A 1147 -23.67 40.80 18.28
CA VAL A 1147 -22.88 39.59 18.05
C VAL A 1147 -21.93 39.32 19.23
N ASP A 1148 -22.09 38.17 19.88
CA ASP A 1148 -21.21 37.68 20.94
C ASP A 1148 -20.02 36.88 20.40
N VAL A 1149 -20.25 36.11 19.33
CA VAL A 1149 -19.29 35.16 18.78
C VAL A 1149 -19.31 35.23 17.27
N VAL A 1150 -18.13 35.29 16.65
CA VAL A 1150 -17.98 35.21 15.20
C VAL A 1150 -17.36 33.87 14.83
N ILE A 1151 -18.05 33.11 13.98
CA ILE A 1151 -17.52 31.90 13.33
C ILE A 1151 -17.32 32.22 11.85
N HIS A 1152 -16.06 32.48 11.48
CA HIS A 1152 -15.71 32.82 10.11
C HIS A 1152 -15.36 31.54 9.31
N ASN A 1153 -16.29 31.07 8.48
CA ASN A 1153 -16.15 29.85 7.66
C ASN A 1153 -16.34 30.12 6.15
N GLY A 1154 -16.53 31.38 5.76
CA GLY A 1154 -16.63 31.78 4.36
C GLY A 1154 -15.26 32.10 3.76
N ALA A 1155 -14.92 31.48 2.64
CA ALA A 1155 -13.72 31.77 1.86
C ALA A 1155 -13.99 31.60 0.36
N LEU A 1156 -13.28 32.36 -0.47
CA LEU A 1156 -13.18 32.11 -1.90
C LEU A 1156 -12.03 31.13 -2.13
N VAL A 1157 -12.37 29.90 -2.54
CA VAL A 1157 -11.39 28.84 -2.77
C VAL A 1157 -11.32 28.52 -4.26
N HIS A 1158 -10.29 29.03 -4.92
CA HIS A 1158 -9.97 28.68 -6.30
C HIS A 1158 -8.45 28.60 -6.45
N TRP A 1159 -7.93 27.37 -6.55
CA TRP A 1159 -6.49 27.05 -6.50
C TRP A 1159 -5.64 27.65 -7.64
N VAL A 1160 -6.27 28.29 -8.62
CA VAL A 1160 -5.63 28.95 -9.77
C VAL A 1160 -5.77 30.49 -9.72
N TYR A 1161 -6.47 31.04 -8.74
CA TYR A 1161 -6.63 32.49 -8.64
C TYR A 1161 -5.40 33.12 -7.98
N PRO A 1162 -4.84 34.21 -8.55
CA PRO A 1162 -3.73 34.93 -7.93
C PRO A 1162 -4.19 35.56 -6.61
N TYR A 1163 -3.24 35.80 -5.71
CA TYR A 1163 -3.51 36.39 -4.40
C TYR A 1163 -4.35 37.67 -4.48
N THR A 1164 -4.11 38.55 -5.47
CA THR A 1164 -4.91 39.77 -5.68
C THR A 1164 -6.41 39.50 -5.85
N LYS A 1165 -6.80 38.35 -6.44
CA LYS A 1165 -8.20 37.93 -6.57
C LYS A 1165 -8.76 37.24 -5.32
N LEU A 1166 -7.91 36.70 -4.45
CA LEU A 1166 -8.31 36.01 -3.22
C LEU A 1166 -8.27 36.92 -1.99
N ARG A 1167 -7.44 37.98 -2.03
CA ARG A 1167 -7.11 38.87 -0.92
C ARG A 1167 -8.34 39.50 -0.27
N ALA A 1168 -9.25 40.05 -1.08
CA ALA A 1168 -10.45 40.69 -0.54
C ALA A 1168 -11.34 39.70 0.23
N ALA A 1169 -11.66 38.56 -0.39
CA ALA A 1169 -12.58 37.57 0.17
C ALA A 1169 -12.02 36.76 1.34
N ASN A 1170 -10.68 36.62 1.45
CA ASN A 1170 -10.05 35.75 2.44
C ASN A 1170 -9.22 36.51 3.48
N VAL A 1171 -8.52 37.58 3.12
CA VAL A 1171 -7.65 38.34 4.03
C VAL A 1171 -8.41 39.52 4.63
N LEU A 1172 -8.92 40.43 3.79
CA LEU A 1172 -9.65 41.61 4.28
C LEU A 1172 -10.94 41.22 5.02
N SER A 1173 -11.67 40.23 4.52
CA SER A 1173 -12.86 39.72 5.18
C SER A 1173 -12.57 39.17 6.58
N THR A 1174 -11.42 38.50 6.76
CA THR A 1174 -10.99 38.00 8.07
C THR A 1174 -10.71 39.16 9.02
N LEU A 1175 -10.02 40.21 8.55
CA LEU A 1175 -9.79 41.42 9.35
C LEU A 1175 -11.11 42.11 9.74
N TRP A 1176 -12.08 42.20 8.84
CA TRP A 1176 -13.42 42.70 9.16
C TRP A 1176 -14.19 41.80 10.13
N ALA A 1177 -14.02 40.48 10.05
CA ALA A 1177 -14.63 39.54 11.00
C ALA A 1177 -14.02 39.68 12.41
N ILE A 1178 -12.70 39.88 12.50
CA ILE A 1178 -12.02 40.20 13.77
C ILE A 1178 -12.53 41.54 14.29
N ARG A 1179 -12.65 42.54 13.42
CA ARG A 1179 -13.18 43.85 13.79
C ARG A 1179 -14.61 43.74 14.30
N LEU A 1180 -15.50 42.97 13.67
CA LEU A 1180 -16.86 42.71 14.14
C LEU A 1180 -16.86 42.09 15.55
N ALA A 1181 -15.93 41.15 15.81
CA ALA A 1181 -15.77 40.53 17.13
C ALA A 1181 -15.20 41.50 18.19
N SER A 1182 -14.61 42.62 17.75
CA SER A 1182 -13.88 43.54 18.63
C SER A 1182 -14.47 44.95 18.73
N THR A 1183 -15.38 45.35 17.83
CA THR A 1183 -15.94 46.72 17.76
C THR A 1183 -16.96 47.01 18.85
N HIS A 1184 -17.40 45.98 19.58
CA HIS A 1184 -18.34 46.10 20.69
C HIS A 1184 -17.89 47.06 21.80
N HIS A 1185 -16.59 47.40 21.88
CA HIS A 1185 -16.00 48.04 23.06
C HIS A 1185 -14.96 49.14 22.78
N THR A 1186 -15.10 49.85 21.66
CA THR A 1186 -14.39 51.13 21.39
C THR A 1186 -15.33 52.31 21.45
#